data_AF-A0A2N2JFA5-F1
#
_entry.id   AF-A0A2N2JFA5-F1
#
_cell.length_a   1.000
_cell.length_b   1.000
_cell.length_c   1.000
_cell.angle_alpha   90.00
_cell.angle_beta   90.00
_cell.angle_gamma   90.00
#
_symmetry.space_group_name_H-M   'P 1'
#
loop_
_entity.id
_entity.type
_entity.pdbx_description
1 polymer ?
#
loop_
_entity_poly.entity_id
_entity_poly.type
_entity_poly.pdbx_seq_one_letter_code
_entity_poly.pdbx_strand_id
1 'polypeptide(L)'
;MRRLLAIAASVLPLAILAGCPDDVSTDRDTAALDTVDATSPDTVAPDTTAPDTLTADTEAPDTADTAEVVDAVAPDTADAADTGGPTTVTLSCSVHTDCLTACASGRCVGDRCVFDAPQAGCVVADPSGDSGSCVTAGAVDPASACLFCNPAVQADGYTSMVLANDFDGGQSGLEIEKLSDTAATWSVSNRRAANGTSSLYFGDPSGATYGVGGRAAGRATTAPIGGPAGAPLELSFELWLDTEETDGFDRLRVLVDRGAGGQPLEIWTSDAIGGTTHGEFLPVVVDLSHVTSAGMRIVFEFDSVDDIINDFEGAYVDAVRVTTGCCASDAHCTDADACTADRCGDDGRCAFDPVAGCCLLGMDCEDGDLCTRDVCAVSGGMCSFPAIFDCCHDKADCDDGDPCTEDLCPGDGELCRHQPLCCDQDSDCDDDDSCTVGKCSGNQCSYTFACCAGAEDCDDGDACTSDSCVGTTCKHDFTFVPGCCRPDVLTQRFDSGVPSGWSLTSPMANVGWRVVAAADAPSGTSVLYYGHPTLHYYDSGGTNHGTATTATLRLPDGVEVRLTMRIKLDVEASPFKDVFTLDALVGDAVVPLVTKADVPQSGWQTVSVDLSYLAGQNVRLRFGFDTVDGLANATEGVLIDDLRLLSSCQPRPCQTDASCPSPVQCISGACQEGGCAYDGDC
;
A
#
# COMPACT_ATOMS: atom_id res chain seq x y z
N MET A 1 -11.10 29.84 2.05
CA MET A 1 -11.40 31.07 2.84
C MET A 1 -12.72 30.90 3.60
N ARG A 2 -13.04 31.82 4.53
CA ARG A 2 -14.40 32.34 4.93
C ARG A 2 -15.68 31.72 4.27
N ARG A 3 -16.87 31.60 4.89
CA ARG A 3 -17.43 32.03 6.23
C ARG A 3 -18.98 31.77 6.28
N LEU A 4 -19.64 32.05 7.43
CA LEU A 4 -21.11 32.16 7.72
C LEU A 4 -21.79 30.80 8.05
N LEU A 5 -22.80 30.65 8.94
CA LEU A 5 -23.49 31.48 9.98
C LEU A 5 -24.16 30.47 10.97
N ALA A 6 -24.11 30.47 12.31
CA ALA A 6 -24.24 31.45 13.41
C ALA A 6 -25.68 31.69 13.96
N ILE A 7 -25.78 31.84 15.30
CA ILE A 7 -26.90 32.31 16.16
C ILE A 7 -27.86 31.25 16.77
N ALA A 8 -27.70 31.04 18.10
CA ALA A 8 -28.77 30.99 19.09
C ALA A 8 -28.18 31.35 20.49
N ALA A 9 -28.88 32.09 21.35
CA ALA A 9 -28.34 32.52 22.65
C ALA A 9 -29.40 32.90 23.71
N SER A 10 -29.29 32.34 24.92
CA SER A 10 -29.99 32.79 26.15
C SER A 10 -29.55 31.98 27.39
N VAL A 11 -29.61 32.45 28.64
CA VAL A 11 -29.60 33.80 29.28
C VAL A 11 -29.15 33.56 30.75
N LEU A 12 -28.40 34.48 31.36
CA LEU A 12 -27.93 34.43 32.76
C LEU A 12 -29.08 34.75 33.77
N PRO A 13 -28.98 34.47 35.11
CA PRO A 13 -28.20 35.39 35.98
C PRO A 13 -27.69 34.92 37.38
N LEU A 14 -26.75 35.73 37.91
CA LEU A 14 -26.52 36.11 39.33
C LEU A 14 -25.93 35.08 40.35
N ALA A 15 -25.06 35.45 41.33
CA ALA A 15 -24.03 36.52 41.48
C ALA A 15 -23.31 36.42 42.86
N ILE A 16 -22.40 37.38 43.15
CA ILE A 16 -22.04 38.01 44.46
C ILE A 16 -20.64 37.69 45.08
N LEU A 17 -19.73 38.69 44.91
CA LEU A 17 -18.68 39.23 45.82
C LEU A 17 -17.57 38.29 46.40
N ALA A 18 -16.35 38.74 46.72
CA ALA A 18 -15.60 40.03 46.61
C ALA A 18 -14.08 39.72 46.65
N GLY A 19 -13.10 40.62 46.41
CA GLY A 19 -13.12 42.06 46.06
C GLY A 19 -11.68 42.61 45.85
N CYS A 20 -11.56 43.85 45.39
CA CYS A 20 -10.32 44.60 45.06
C CYS A 20 -9.71 45.30 46.33
N PRO A 21 -8.65 46.16 46.31
CA PRO A 21 -8.06 46.88 45.14
C PRO A 21 -6.54 47.29 45.17
N ASP A 22 -6.12 48.08 44.17
CA ASP A 22 -5.03 49.12 44.15
C ASP A 22 -3.53 48.69 44.36
N ASP A 23 -2.46 49.37 43.88
CA ASP A 23 -2.29 50.50 42.93
C ASP A 23 -0.89 50.60 42.25
N VAL A 24 -0.78 51.45 41.21
CA VAL A 24 0.33 52.38 40.81
C VAL A 24 1.84 52.05 40.99
N SER A 25 2.54 51.90 39.84
CA SER A 25 3.72 52.67 39.33
C SER A 25 5.16 52.66 39.94
N THR A 26 6.14 52.78 39.01
CA THR A 26 7.47 53.47 39.07
C THR A 26 8.68 52.91 39.85
N ASP A 27 9.66 52.42 39.06
CA ASP A 27 11.08 52.87 38.92
C ASP A 27 11.97 53.13 40.18
N ARG A 28 13.11 52.40 40.25
CA ARG A 28 14.37 52.62 41.03
C ARG A 28 14.27 52.71 42.58
N ASP A 29 15.20 52.17 43.38
CA ASP A 29 16.65 52.48 43.33
C ASP A 29 17.55 51.55 44.20
N THR A 30 18.89 51.72 44.07
CA THR A 30 20.00 51.43 45.03
C THR A 30 20.53 50.01 45.37
N ALA A 31 21.86 50.00 45.64
CA ALA A 31 22.74 48.99 46.30
C ALA A 31 23.15 47.73 45.48
N ALA A 32 24.42 47.43 45.13
CA ALA A 32 25.77 47.85 45.60
C ALA A 32 26.17 47.27 46.98
N LEU A 33 27.37 46.73 47.23
CA LEU A 33 28.60 46.49 46.41
C LEU A 33 28.95 44.95 46.43
N ASP A 34 30.15 44.36 46.25
CA ASP A 34 31.54 44.86 46.14
C ASP A 34 32.51 43.84 45.47
N THR A 35 33.20 44.30 44.41
CA THR A 35 34.64 44.19 44.00
C THR A 35 35.53 42.95 44.30
N VAL A 36 36.78 42.78 43.79
CA VAL A 36 37.79 43.51 42.94
C VAL A 36 38.65 42.40 42.25
N ASP A 37 39.41 42.52 41.15
CA ASP A 37 39.65 43.45 40.01
C ASP A 37 40.29 42.55 38.89
N ALA A 38 41.18 42.81 37.91
CA ALA A 38 41.92 43.93 37.26
C ALA A 38 42.50 43.32 35.94
N THR A 39 42.79 43.99 34.81
CA THR A 39 42.54 45.35 34.29
C THR A 39 42.64 45.31 32.74
N SER A 40 41.99 46.27 32.05
CA SER A 40 42.04 46.52 30.59
C SER A 40 43.29 47.37 30.18
N PRO A 41 43.49 47.98 28.97
CA PRO A 41 42.56 48.23 27.85
C PRO A 41 43.09 48.12 26.37
N ASP A 42 42.14 48.24 25.42
CA ASP A 42 42.17 49.00 24.13
C ASP A 42 43.41 48.97 23.18
N THR A 43 43.30 48.92 21.84
CA THR A 43 42.37 49.66 20.93
C THR A 43 42.47 49.16 19.47
N VAL A 44 41.38 49.31 18.68
CA VAL A 44 41.32 49.68 17.23
C VAL A 44 41.95 48.74 16.14
N ALA A 45 41.33 48.74 14.96
CA ALA A 45 41.72 48.02 13.72
C ALA A 45 41.90 49.04 12.55
N PRO A 46 42.06 48.66 11.26
CA PRO A 46 42.52 47.41 10.63
C PRO A 46 43.80 47.66 9.77
N ASP A 47 44.16 46.79 8.81
CA ASP A 47 44.34 47.06 7.36
C ASP A 47 45.05 45.87 6.64
N THR A 48 45.12 45.95 5.31
CA THR A 48 45.54 44.98 4.29
C THR A 48 47.06 44.84 4.10
N THR A 49 47.52 43.73 3.51
CA THR A 49 48.18 43.69 2.18
C THR A 49 48.73 42.30 1.81
N ALA A 50 48.90 42.08 0.49
CA ALA A 50 49.71 41.01 -0.14
C ALA A 50 50.90 41.71 -0.88
N PRO A 51 51.73 41.11 -1.77
CA PRO A 51 51.73 39.74 -2.33
C PRO A 51 53.18 39.16 -2.54
N ASP A 52 53.34 38.38 -3.63
CA ASP A 52 54.53 38.19 -4.49
C ASP A 52 55.60 37.09 -4.24
N THR A 53 55.45 36.02 -5.06
CA THR A 53 56.39 35.50 -6.10
C THR A 53 57.92 35.49 -5.92
N LEU A 54 58.57 34.42 -6.43
CA LEU A 54 59.47 34.44 -7.62
C LEU A 54 60.29 33.13 -7.84
N THR A 55 60.25 32.59 -9.08
CA THR A 55 61.32 31.83 -9.81
C THR A 55 61.97 30.55 -9.23
N ALA A 56 62.77 29.75 -9.96
CA ALA A 56 62.77 29.21 -11.35
C ALA A 56 64.04 28.33 -11.56
N ASP A 57 63.98 27.33 -12.45
CA ASP A 57 65.10 26.50 -12.97
C ASP A 57 65.90 25.65 -11.93
N THR A 58 66.67 24.60 -12.25
CA THR A 58 67.18 24.05 -13.53
C THR A 58 67.25 22.49 -13.50
N GLU A 59 67.80 21.85 -14.54
CA GLU A 59 67.75 20.40 -14.87
C GLU A 59 68.71 19.45 -14.11
N ALA A 60 68.68 18.16 -14.49
CA ALA A 60 69.32 16.98 -13.89
C ALA A 60 70.83 16.78 -14.18
N PRO A 61 71.42 15.65 -13.73
CA PRO A 61 72.03 14.73 -14.71
C PRO A 61 71.81 13.21 -14.45
N ASP A 62 72.43 12.39 -15.31
CA ASP A 62 72.12 10.99 -15.69
C ASP A 62 73.17 9.92 -15.21
N THR A 63 72.81 8.62 -15.26
CA THR A 63 73.61 7.36 -15.49
C THR A 63 72.78 6.12 -15.08
N ALA A 64 72.53 5.06 -15.90
CA ALA A 64 73.40 4.08 -16.61
C ALA A 64 73.93 2.93 -15.69
N ASP A 65 73.99 1.61 -16.03
CA ASP A 65 73.82 0.83 -17.28
C ASP A 65 73.60 -0.71 -17.00
N THR A 66 73.44 -1.54 -18.04
CA THR A 66 73.44 -3.04 -18.18
C THR A 66 72.13 -3.78 -17.81
N ALA A 67 71.41 -4.51 -18.69
CA ALA A 67 71.71 -5.56 -19.71
C ALA A 67 71.75 -6.99 -19.08
N GLU A 68 71.27 -8.10 -19.67
CA GLU A 68 70.86 -8.53 -21.05
C GLU A 68 69.85 -9.76 -20.88
N VAL A 69 69.22 -10.52 -21.81
CA VAL A 69 69.28 -10.85 -23.26
C VAL A 69 67.92 -11.47 -23.76
N VAL A 70 67.57 -11.35 -25.07
CA VAL A 70 66.69 -12.16 -26.01
C VAL A 70 65.37 -12.86 -25.58
N ASP A 71 64.36 -13.12 -26.45
CA ASP A 71 64.08 -12.79 -27.89
C ASP A 71 62.55 -12.72 -28.14
N ALA A 72 62.14 -12.18 -29.32
CA ALA A 72 60.92 -12.46 -30.11
C ALA A 72 60.31 -11.23 -30.84
N VAL A 73 61.10 -10.62 -31.73
CA VAL A 73 60.69 -9.89 -32.96
C VAL A 73 59.26 -9.33 -33.05
N ALA A 74 59.14 -8.01 -32.98
CA ALA A 74 58.08 -7.27 -33.68
C ALA A 74 58.60 -6.79 -35.06
N PRO A 75 57.75 -6.71 -36.10
CA PRO A 75 58.02 -5.89 -37.27
C PRO A 75 57.78 -4.41 -36.94
N ASP A 76 58.74 -3.55 -37.30
CA ASP A 76 58.67 -2.11 -37.04
C ASP A 76 57.98 -1.33 -38.18
N THR A 77 57.55 -0.10 -37.87
CA THR A 77 57.17 1.01 -38.77
C THR A 77 56.35 0.68 -40.03
N ALA A 78 55.04 0.83 -39.92
CA ALA A 78 54.20 1.33 -41.00
C ALA A 78 53.95 2.84 -40.81
N ASP A 79 53.69 3.57 -41.90
CA ASP A 79 53.57 5.03 -41.92
C ASP A 79 52.50 5.62 -40.98
N ALA A 80 52.70 6.89 -40.61
CA ALA A 80 51.64 7.73 -40.09
C ALA A 80 50.57 7.97 -41.17
N ALA A 81 49.50 7.18 -41.13
CA ALA A 81 48.38 7.31 -42.05
C ALA A 81 47.55 8.57 -41.74
N ASP A 82 47.84 9.65 -42.48
CA ASP A 82 46.88 10.73 -42.69
C ASP A 82 45.61 10.16 -43.36
N THR A 83 44.47 10.28 -42.67
CA THR A 83 43.14 10.19 -43.27
C THR A 83 42.23 11.28 -42.69
N GLY A 84 42.62 12.54 -42.87
CA GLY A 84 41.72 13.67 -42.65
C GLY A 84 40.57 13.68 -43.68
N GLY A 85 39.40 13.16 -43.31
CA GLY A 85 38.18 13.17 -44.13
C GLY A 85 37.35 11.90 -43.97
N PRO A 86 36.04 11.94 -44.30
CA PRO A 86 35.13 10.82 -44.04
C PRO A 86 35.43 9.60 -44.91
N THR A 87 35.31 8.41 -44.31
CA THR A 87 35.12 7.16 -45.05
C THR A 87 33.67 7.10 -45.53
N THR A 88 33.40 7.75 -46.66
CA THR A 88 32.05 7.86 -47.23
C THR A 88 31.51 6.48 -47.65
N VAL A 89 30.48 6.03 -46.95
CA VAL A 89 29.70 4.82 -47.18
C VAL A 89 28.50 5.15 -48.06
N THR A 90 28.20 4.35 -49.09
CA THR A 90 26.93 4.45 -49.83
C THR A 90 25.83 3.76 -49.03
N LEU A 91 24.69 4.42 -48.79
CA LEU A 91 23.59 3.88 -47.96
C LEU A 91 22.51 3.13 -48.77
N SER A 92 22.61 3.14 -50.10
CA SER A 92 21.77 2.32 -50.98
C SER A 92 22.40 0.95 -51.28
N CYS A 93 21.55 -0.06 -51.46
CA CYS A 93 21.96 -1.45 -51.58
C CYS A 93 21.09 -2.27 -52.56
N SER A 94 21.54 -3.49 -52.87
CA SER A 94 20.74 -4.52 -53.54
C SER A 94 20.96 -5.92 -52.95
N VAL A 95 22.03 -6.13 -52.19
CA VAL A 95 22.30 -7.33 -51.39
C VAL A 95 22.85 -6.95 -50.01
N HIS A 96 22.74 -7.84 -49.03
CA HIS A 96 23.15 -7.54 -47.65
C HIS A 96 24.66 -7.24 -47.51
N THR A 97 25.50 -7.76 -48.40
CA THR A 97 26.95 -7.48 -48.40
C THR A 97 27.31 -6.07 -48.80
N ASP A 98 26.39 -5.31 -49.40
CA ASP A 98 26.59 -3.88 -49.71
C ASP A 98 26.60 -3.05 -48.41
N CYS A 99 25.94 -3.56 -47.36
CA CYS A 99 25.80 -2.95 -46.04
C CYS A 99 26.91 -3.39 -45.08
N LEU A 100 28.14 -3.54 -45.57
CA LEU A 100 29.32 -3.86 -44.77
C LEU A 100 30.29 -2.67 -44.85
N THR A 101 30.53 -2.02 -43.70
CA THR A 101 31.35 -0.81 -43.61
C THR A 101 32.62 -1.08 -42.79
N ALA A 102 33.46 -0.06 -42.60
CA ALA A 102 34.64 -0.14 -41.74
C ALA A 102 34.31 -0.17 -40.23
N CYS A 103 33.08 0.15 -39.84
CA CYS A 103 32.66 0.34 -38.45
C CYS A 103 31.40 -0.44 -38.05
N ALA A 104 30.57 -0.84 -39.01
CA ALA A 104 29.30 -1.53 -38.78
C ALA A 104 29.00 -2.57 -39.87
N SER A 105 28.17 -3.53 -39.50
CA SER A 105 27.60 -4.55 -40.37
C SER A 105 26.07 -4.45 -40.34
N GLY A 106 25.43 -4.52 -41.50
CA GLY A 106 24.00 -4.28 -41.64
C GLY A 106 23.32 -5.22 -42.63
N ARG A 107 22.01 -5.04 -42.79
CA ARG A 107 21.17 -5.76 -43.75
C ARG A 107 20.61 -4.81 -44.80
N CYS A 108 20.37 -5.33 -46.01
CA CYS A 108 19.70 -4.57 -47.06
C CYS A 108 18.19 -4.76 -46.95
N VAL A 109 17.45 -3.68 -46.71
CA VAL A 109 16.00 -3.65 -46.53
C VAL A 109 15.40 -2.75 -47.61
N GLY A 110 14.69 -3.35 -48.57
CA GLY A 110 14.31 -2.65 -49.79
C GLY A 110 15.54 -2.31 -50.63
N ASP A 111 15.84 -1.03 -50.76
CA ASP A 111 17.01 -0.46 -51.43
C ASP A 111 17.94 0.32 -50.48
N ARG A 112 17.73 0.23 -49.15
CA ARG A 112 18.53 0.93 -48.12
C ARG A 112 19.20 -0.04 -47.14
N CYS A 113 20.38 0.35 -46.66
CA CYS A 113 21.08 -0.33 -45.58
C CYS A 113 20.49 0.03 -44.21
N VAL A 114 20.32 -0.98 -43.36
CA VAL A 114 19.92 -0.85 -41.95
C VAL A 114 21.01 -1.48 -41.08
N PHE A 115 21.46 -0.75 -40.06
CA PHE A 115 22.54 -1.14 -39.15
C PHE A 115 22.00 -1.27 -37.72
N ASP A 116 21.78 -2.50 -37.26
CA ASP A 116 21.32 -2.79 -35.90
C ASP A 116 22.48 -2.72 -34.90
N ALA A 117 22.26 -2.17 -33.71
CA ALA A 117 23.20 -2.26 -32.60
C ALA A 117 23.25 -3.70 -32.02
N PRO A 118 24.35 -4.14 -31.36
CA PRO A 118 25.59 -3.41 -31.13
C PRO A 118 26.62 -3.55 -32.28
N GLN A 119 27.38 -2.48 -32.56
CA GLN A 119 28.44 -2.42 -33.60
C GLN A 119 29.76 -1.82 -33.06
N ALA A 120 30.81 -1.77 -33.88
CA ALA A 120 32.12 -1.21 -33.50
C ALA A 120 32.22 0.33 -33.65
N GLY A 121 31.28 0.94 -34.36
CA GLY A 121 31.13 2.38 -34.58
C GLY A 121 29.81 2.66 -35.31
N CYS A 122 29.52 3.94 -35.52
CA CYS A 122 28.25 4.41 -36.08
C CYS A 122 28.40 4.82 -37.54
N VAL A 123 27.38 4.60 -38.36
CA VAL A 123 27.31 5.05 -39.76
C VAL A 123 26.40 6.27 -39.80
N VAL A 124 26.96 7.47 -39.63
CA VAL A 124 26.18 8.72 -39.59
C VAL A 124 25.86 9.15 -41.02
N ALA A 125 24.57 9.20 -41.37
CA ALA A 125 24.12 9.64 -42.70
C ALA A 125 24.45 11.13 -42.98
N ASP A 126 24.66 11.46 -44.26
CA ASP A 126 24.75 12.84 -44.73
C ASP A 126 23.35 13.48 -44.89
N PRO A 127 23.24 14.81 -45.07
CA PRO A 127 21.94 15.48 -45.21
C PRO A 127 21.10 15.13 -46.46
N SER A 128 21.62 14.31 -47.39
CA SER A 128 20.84 13.71 -48.49
C SER A 128 20.35 12.30 -48.16
N GLY A 129 20.98 11.63 -47.18
CA GLY A 129 20.70 10.24 -46.78
C GLY A 129 21.19 9.18 -47.77
N ASP A 130 21.79 9.56 -48.90
CA ASP A 130 22.29 8.62 -49.91
C ASP A 130 23.71 8.12 -49.62
N SER A 131 24.49 8.88 -48.83
CA SER A 131 25.76 8.46 -48.27
C SER A 131 25.86 8.77 -46.78
N GLY A 132 26.86 8.20 -46.10
CA GLY A 132 27.13 8.41 -44.69
C GLY A 132 28.62 8.26 -44.37
N SER A 133 29.01 8.43 -43.12
CA SER A 133 30.40 8.38 -42.66
C SER A 133 30.56 7.42 -41.48
N CYS A 134 31.61 6.59 -41.49
CA CYS A 134 31.95 5.81 -40.31
C CYS A 134 32.54 6.71 -39.21
N VAL A 135 31.96 6.62 -38.01
CA VAL A 135 32.33 7.37 -36.81
C VAL A 135 32.69 6.38 -35.70
N THR A 136 33.77 6.65 -34.97
CA THR A 136 34.23 5.79 -33.86
C THR A 136 33.34 5.94 -32.62
N ALA A 137 33.12 4.84 -31.88
CA ALA A 137 32.44 4.87 -30.60
C ALA A 137 33.00 5.96 -29.66
N GLY A 138 32.12 6.67 -28.96
CA GLY A 138 32.49 7.77 -28.05
C GLY A 138 32.79 9.11 -28.74
N ALA A 139 32.82 9.20 -30.07
CA ALA A 139 33.00 10.48 -30.76
C ALA A 139 31.75 11.35 -30.65
N VAL A 140 31.93 12.57 -30.15
CA VAL A 140 30.91 13.62 -30.00
C VAL A 140 30.58 14.24 -31.37
N ASP A 141 29.34 14.64 -31.57
CA ASP A 141 28.86 15.34 -32.76
C ASP A 141 29.56 16.71 -32.93
N PRO A 142 30.18 17.01 -34.08
CA PRO A 142 30.72 18.34 -34.38
C PRO A 142 29.70 19.50 -34.27
N ALA A 143 28.39 19.21 -34.31
CA ALA A 143 27.31 20.19 -34.16
C ALA A 143 26.70 20.23 -32.74
N SER A 144 26.93 19.23 -31.87
CA SER A 144 26.33 19.15 -30.53
C SER A 144 27.29 18.59 -29.48
N ALA A 145 27.47 19.32 -28.37
CA ALA A 145 28.39 18.95 -27.29
C ALA A 145 27.94 17.70 -26.47
N CYS A 146 26.74 17.19 -26.69
CA CYS A 146 26.14 16.10 -25.92
C CYS A 146 25.63 14.92 -26.76
N LEU A 147 25.40 15.08 -28.06
CA LEU A 147 25.14 13.93 -28.94
C LEU A 147 26.45 13.22 -29.29
N PHE A 148 26.45 11.89 -29.34
CA PHE A 148 27.65 11.12 -29.60
C PHE A 148 27.36 9.76 -30.27
N CYS A 149 28.40 9.17 -30.86
CA CYS A 149 28.31 7.83 -31.43
C CYS A 149 28.32 6.78 -30.30
N ASN A 150 27.15 6.22 -29.99
CA ASN A 150 27.00 5.10 -29.05
C ASN A 150 26.52 3.83 -29.78
N PRO A 151 27.43 3.10 -30.46
CA PRO A 151 27.06 1.97 -31.31
C PRO A 151 26.59 0.75 -30.52
N ALA A 152 26.61 0.78 -29.18
CA ALA A 152 25.98 -0.23 -28.33
C ALA A 152 24.45 -0.04 -28.22
N VAL A 153 23.95 1.18 -28.48
CA VAL A 153 22.52 1.54 -28.41
C VAL A 153 21.98 1.90 -29.81
N GLN A 154 22.71 2.71 -30.58
CA GLN A 154 22.31 3.16 -31.91
C GLN A 154 23.52 3.22 -32.85
N ALA A 155 23.44 2.50 -33.98
CA ALA A 155 24.56 2.33 -34.91
C ALA A 155 24.44 3.17 -36.21
N ASP A 156 23.37 3.94 -36.40
CA ASP A 156 23.05 4.69 -37.63
C ASP A 156 23.05 6.23 -37.47
N GLY A 157 23.55 6.75 -36.35
CA GLY A 157 23.58 8.18 -36.07
C GLY A 157 24.45 8.60 -34.89
N TYR A 158 24.39 9.90 -34.56
CA TYR A 158 24.73 10.41 -33.23
C TYR A 158 23.47 10.39 -32.37
N THR A 159 23.58 9.97 -31.11
CA THR A 159 22.45 9.80 -30.19
C THR A 159 22.69 10.53 -28.86
N SER A 160 21.59 10.86 -28.17
CA SER A 160 21.59 11.31 -26.77
C SER A 160 21.65 10.14 -25.79
N MET A 161 21.34 8.92 -26.24
CA MET A 161 21.12 7.76 -25.37
C MET A 161 22.45 7.07 -25.02
N VAL A 162 22.82 7.13 -23.74
CA VAL A 162 24.01 6.53 -23.13
C VAL A 162 23.79 5.06 -22.77
N LEU A 163 22.57 4.72 -22.33
CA LEU A 163 22.11 3.36 -22.06
C LEU A 163 20.66 3.22 -22.53
N ALA A 164 20.31 2.04 -23.04
CA ALA A 164 18.93 1.58 -23.20
C ALA A 164 18.91 0.07 -22.89
N ASN A 165 17.94 -0.39 -22.09
CA ASN A 165 17.72 -1.81 -21.84
C ASN A 165 16.24 -2.08 -21.54
N ASP A 166 15.62 -2.91 -22.37
CA ASP A 166 14.23 -3.39 -22.29
C ASP A 166 14.14 -4.83 -21.77
N PHE A 167 15.26 -5.43 -21.39
CA PHE A 167 15.42 -6.79 -20.85
C PHE A 167 14.87 -7.96 -21.70
N ASP A 168 14.20 -7.70 -22.83
CA ASP A 168 13.76 -8.70 -23.82
C ASP A 168 14.94 -9.44 -24.46
N GLY A 169 16.11 -8.80 -24.51
CA GLY A 169 17.40 -9.45 -24.84
C GLY A 169 17.94 -10.41 -23.76
N GLY A 170 17.28 -10.50 -22.60
CA GLY A 170 17.71 -11.26 -21.43
C GLY A 170 18.77 -10.54 -20.58
N GLN A 171 19.28 -11.23 -19.56
CA GLN A 171 20.14 -10.70 -18.50
C GLN A 171 21.58 -10.32 -18.93
N SER A 172 21.83 -10.13 -20.22
CA SER A 172 23.19 -9.86 -20.74
C SER A 172 23.67 -8.47 -20.34
N GLY A 173 24.91 -8.36 -19.86
CA GLY A 173 25.49 -7.08 -19.42
C GLY A 173 25.09 -6.62 -18.00
N LEU A 174 24.32 -7.41 -17.25
CA LEU A 174 24.09 -7.20 -15.82
C LEU A 174 25.04 -8.05 -14.97
N GLU A 175 25.58 -7.45 -13.91
CA GLU A 175 26.26 -8.14 -12.81
C GLU A 175 25.30 -8.23 -11.62
N ILE A 176 25.04 -9.44 -11.13
CA ILE A 176 24.11 -9.69 -10.02
C ILE A 176 24.87 -10.05 -8.74
N GLU A 177 24.65 -9.28 -7.68
CA GLU A 177 25.18 -9.55 -6.33
C GLU A 177 24.01 -9.92 -5.41
N LYS A 178 24.11 -11.06 -4.71
CA LYS A 178 23.22 -11.37 -3.57
C LYS A 178 23.80 -10.74 -2.30
N LEU A 179 22.99 -9.94 -1.61
CA LEU A 179 23.33 -9.31 -0.32
C LEU A 179 22.68 -10.05 0.88
N SER A 180 22.04 -11.19 0.61
CA SER A 180 21.49 -12.14 1.59
C SER A 180 21.61 -13.59 1.07
N ASP A 181 21.82 -14.55 1.97
CA ASP A 181 21.90 -15.99 1.67
C ASP A 181 20.51 -16.64 1.51
N THR A 182 19.64 -16.00 0.71
CA THR A 182 18.23 -16.40 0.53
C THR A 182 17.92 -16.79 -0.92
N ALA A 183 16.69 -17.24 -1.21
CA ALA A 183 16.28 -17.56 -2.58
C ALA A 183 16.16 -16.30 -3.46
N ALA A 184 15.56 -15.22 -2.93
CA ALA A 184 15.30 -13.98 -3.63
C ALA A 184 16.56 -13.36 -4.28
N THR A 185 16.43 -12.86 -5.51
CA THR A 185 17.53 -12.27 -6.30
C THR A 185 16.99 -11.47 -7.47
N TRP A 186 17.84 -10.60 -8.03
CA TRP A 186 17.60 -10.02 -9.34
C TRP A 186 17.72 -11.07 -10.46
N SER A 187 16.72 -11.10 -11.34
CA SER A 187 16.60 -12.00 -12.49
C SER A 187 15.77 -11.33 -13.60
N VAL A 188 15.95 -11.70 -14.87
CA VAL A 188 15.00 -11.27 -15.92
C VAL A 188 13.78 -12.19 -15.88
N SER A 189 12.58 -11.60 -15.89
CA SER A 189 11.30 -12.26 -15.70
C SER A 189 10.30 -11.82 -16.77
N ASN A 190 9.41 -12.73 -17.17
CA ASN A 190 8.32 -12.47 -18.12
C ASN A 190 6.93 -12.49 -17.44
N ARG A 191 6.88 -12.28 -16.12
CA ARG A 191 5.62 -12.14 -15.35
C ARG A 191 4.95 -10.79 -15.61
N ARG A 192 5.74 -9.73 -15.67
CA ARG A 192 5.34 -8.33 -15.85
C ARG A 192 6.39 -7.64 -16.72
N ALA A 193 5.96 -6.71 -17.55
CA ALA A 193 6.79 -5.79 -18.31
C ALA A 193 5.94 -4.57 -18.70
N ALA A 194 6.56 -3.40 -18.77
CA ALA A 194 5.93 -2.17 -19.27
C ALA A 194 6.06 -2.09 -20.80
N ASN A 195 7.14 -2.64 -21.36
CA ASN A 195 7.36 -2.79 -22.79
C ASN A 195 7.67 -4.25 -23.16
N GLY A 196 7.60 -4.61 -24.44
CA GLY A 196 8.08 -5.90 -24.91
C GLY A 196 7.41 -7.11 -24.25
N THR A 197 8.22 -7.99 -23.65
CA THR A 197 7.78 -9.25 -23.02
C THR A 197 8.45 -9.59 -21.68
N SER A 198 9.49 -8.85 -21.26
CA SER A 198 10.35 -9.18 -20.12
C SER A 198 10.79 -7.93 -19.37
N SER A 199 11.09 -8.06 -18.07
CA SER A 199 11.67 -6.97 -17.26
C SER A 199 12.65 -7.52 -16.20
N LEU A 200 13.36 -6.63 -15.51
CA LEU A 200 14.30 -6.97 -14.45
C LEU A 200 13.58 -7.06 -13.09
N TYR A 201 13.41 -8.28 -12.59
CA TYR A 201 12.65 -8.63 -11.39
C TYR A 201 13.54 -8.90 -10.18
N PHE A 202 13.16 -8.41 -8.98
CA PHE A 202 13.68 -8.86 -7.69
C PHE A 202 12.63 -9.64 -6.90
N GLY A 203 12.96 -10.89 -6.58
CA GLY A 203 12.21 -11.76 -5.68
C GLY A 203 12.60 -13.22 -5.90
N ASP A 204 11.80 -14.19 -5.44
CA ASP A 204 12.02 -15.61 -5.72
C ASP A 204 11.57 -15.94 -7.18
N PRO A 205 12.48 -16.40 -8.06
CA PRO A 205 12.13 -16.78 -9.43
C PRO A 205 11.14 -17.95 -9.50
N SER A 206 11.01 -18.74 -8.43
CA SER A 206 10.04 -19.84 -8.29
C SER A 206 8.81 -19.49 -7.46
N GLY A 207 8.97 -18.67 -6.40
CA GLY A 207 7.92 -18.32 -5.45
C GLY A 207 6.99 -17.19 -5.89
N ALA A 208 7.50 -16.23 -6.68
CA ALA A 208 6.80 -14.98 -7.02
C ALA A 208 6.50 -14.05 -5.84
N THR A 209 7.25 -14.17 -4.74
CA THR A 209 7.36 -13.16 -3.67
C THR A 209 8.83 -13.02 -3.26
N TYR A 210 9.19 -11.98 -2.50
CA TYR A 210 10.47 -11.93 -1.79
C TYR A 210 10.37 -12.46 -0.33
N GLY A 211 9.25 -13.11 0.02
CA GLY A 211 8.92 -13.70 1.32
C GLY A 211 9.71 -14.97 1.66
N VAL A 212 11.03 -14.91 1.58
CA VAL A 212 11.93 -16.08 1.54
C VAL A 212 12.45 -16.54 2.91
N GLY A 213 11.72 -16.25 3.99
CA GLY A 213 12.03 -16.71 5.35
C GLY A 213 13.28 -16.07 5.98
N GLY A 214 13.58 -14.82 5.60
CA GLY A 214 14.73 -14.04 6.03
C GLY A 214 14.82 -12.75 5.21
N ARG A 215 15.65 -11.79 5.65
CA ARG A 215 15.93 -10.55 4.90
C ARG A 215 16.34 -10.86 3.47
N ALA A 216 15.63 -10.27 2.50
CA ALA A 216 15.88 -10.39 1.07
C ALA A 216 16.62 -9.15 0.57
N ALA A 217 17.86 -9.31 0.09
CA ALA A 217 18.63 -8.20 -0.44
C ALA A 217 19.54 -8.60 -1.61
N GLY A 218 19.71 -7.69 -2.58
CA GLY A 218 20.60 -7.91 -3.73
C GLY A 218 20.69 -6.71 -4.66
N ARG A 219 21.67 -6.75 -5.57
CA ARG A 219 21.91 -5.73 -6.60
C ARG A 219 21.88 -6.30 -8.01
N ALA A 220 21.39 -5.49 -8.94
CA ALA A 220 21.66 -5.60 -10.37
C ALA A 220 22.45 -4.37 -10.82
N THR A 221 23.69 -4.58 -11.28
CA THR A 221 24.60 -3.52 -11.69
C THR A 221 24.85 -3.59 -13.19
N THR A 222 24.71 -2.48 -13.92
CA THR A 222 24.97 -2.42 -15.36
C THR A 222 26.44 -2.68 -15.71
N ALA A 223 26.74 -2.96 -16.97
CA ALA A 223 28.07 -2.73 -17.53
C ALA A 223 28.48 -1.25 -17.34
N PRO A 224 29.79 -0.92 -17.35
CA PRO A 224 30.26 0.46 -17.34
C PRO A 224 29.75 1.23 -18.55
N ILE A 225 29.04 2.33 -18.32
CA ILE A 225 28.48 3.21 -19.34
C ILE A 225 29.30 4.50 -19.46
N GLY A 226 29.23 5.13 -20.64
CA GLY A 226 30.09 6.26 -21.00
C GLY A 226 29.39 7.26 -21.91
N GLY A 227 29.12 8.46 -21.40
CA GLY A 227 28.59 9.59 -22.16
C GLY A 227 29.58 10.76 -22.28
N PRO A 228 29.30 11.79 -23.09
CA PRO A 228 30.20 12.93 -23.30
C PRO A 228 30.55 13.68 -22.00
N ALA A 229 31.81 14.08 -21.88
CA ALA A 229 32.33 14.68 -20.65
C ALA A 229 31.69 16.07 -20.39
N GLY A 230 30.89 16.15 -19.33
CA GLY A 230 30.20 17.39 -18.93
C GLY A 230 28.82 17.59 -19.57
N ALA A 231 28.29 16.61 -20.30
CA ALA A 231 26.87 16.58 -20.63
C ALA A 231 26.03 16.36 -19.35
N PRO A 232 24.88 17.05 -19.18
CA PRO A 232 23.93 16.71 -18.13
C PRO A 232 23.36 15.32 -18.44
N LEU A 233 23.24 14.47 -17.43
CA LEU A 233 22.70 13.12 -17.56
C LEU A 233 21.39 12.98 -16.81
N GLU A 234 20.53 12.12 -17.31
CA GLU A 234 19.25 11.75 -16.72
C GLU A 234 19.06 10.23 -16.85
N LEU A 235 18.43 9.62 -15.87
CA LEU A 235 18.03 8.20 -15.87
C LEU A 235 16.51 8.15 -15.81
N SER A 236 15.89 7.42 -16.74
CA SER A 236 14.48 7.05 -16.67
C SER A 236 14.31 5.54 -16.73
N PHE A 237 13.31 5.02 -16.02
CA PHE A 237 12.92 3.61 -16.06
C PHE A 237 11.45 3.46 -15.63
N GLU A 238 10.82 2.40 -16.10
CA GLU A 238 9.50 1.98 -15.66
C GLU A 238 9.64 1.12 -14.40
N LEU A 239 8.86 1.41 -13.37
CA LEU A 239 8.86 0.70 -12.10
C LEU A 239 7.49 0.12 -11.77
N TRP A 240 7.44 -1.16 -11.45
CA TRP A 240 6.32 -1.80 -10.74
C TRP A 240 6.84 -2.29 -9.39
N LEU A 241 6.14 -1.99 -8.30
CA LEU A 241 6.60 -2.28 -6.94
C LEU A 241 5.43 -2.66 -6.03
N ASP A 242 5.54 -3.83 -5.40
CA ASP A 242 4.59 -4.38 -4.42
C ASP A 242 5.39 -4.86 -3.21
N THR A 243 5.27 -4.14 -2.08
CA THR A 243 6.06 -4.29 -0.86
C THR A 243 5.33 -3.75 0.39
N GLU A 244 5.93 -3.80 1.58
CA GLU A 244 5.40 -3.08 2.74
C GLU A 244 5.45 -1.55 2.51
N GLU A 245 4.32 -0.86 2.73
CA GLU A 245 4.18 0.59 2.64
C GLU A 245 4.65 1.32 3.92
N THR A 246 5.80 0.90 4.49
CA THR A 246 6.37 1.45 5.74
C THR A 246 7.72 2.12 5.49
N ASP A 247 7.77 3.45 5.70
CA ASP A 247 8.98 4.30 5.58
C ASP A 247 10.27 3.61 6.09
N GLY A 248 11.24 3.40 5.19
CA GLY A 248 12.56 2.88 5.53
C GLY A 248 12.71 1.35 5.51
N PHE A 249 11.66 0.59 5.18
CA PHE A 249 11.70 -0.86 4.92
C PHE A 249 11.50 -1.13 3.41
N ASP A 250 11.74 -2.36 2.94
CA ASP A 250 11.57 -2.78 1.53
C ASP A 250 12.11 -1.79 0.46
N ARG A 251 13.29 -1.23 0.74
CA ARG A 251 13.83 -0.09 0.00
C ARG A 251 14.47 -0.53 -1.31
N LEU A 252 13.73 -0.40 -2.41
CA LEU A 252 14.33 -0.31 -3.75
C LEU A 252 15.08 1.01 -3.88
N ARG A 253 16.35 0.95 -4.29
CA ARG A 253 17.25 2.09 -4.40
C ARG A 253 18.04 2.09 -5.70
N VAL A 254 18.21 3.29 -6.24
CA VAL A 254 19.08 3.56 -7.39
C VAL A 254 20.37 4.17 -6.87
N LEU A 255 21.47 3.45 -7.07
CA LEU A 255 22.82 3.88 -6.71
C LEU A 255 23.67 4.05 -7.98
N VAL A 256 24.67 4.92 -7.92
CA VAL A 256 25.71 5.02 -8.95
C VAL A 256 27.06 4.58 -8.41
N ASP A 257 27.60 3.50 -8.96
CA ASP A 257 29.02 3.18 -8.85
C ASP A 257 29.82 4.05 -9.85
N ARG A 258 30.95 4.56 -9.37
CA ARG A 258 31.87 5.45 -10.09
C ARG A 258 33.22 4.79 -10.38
N GLY A 259 33.34 3.47 -10.23
CA GLY A 259 34.47 2.63 -10.63
C GLY A 259 35.77 2.83 -9.83
N ALA A 260 35.90 3.91 -9.06
CA ALA A 260 37.11 4.32 -8.35
C ALA A 260 37.30 3.65 -6.97
N GLY A 261 36.56 2.59 -6.65
CA GLY A 261 36.65 1.89 -5.35
C GLY A 261 36.06 2.65 -4.16
N GLY A 262 35.24 3.68 -4.41
CA GLY A 262 34.38 4.29 -3.39
C GLY A 262 33.10 3.47 -3.18
N GLN A 263 32.32 3.81 -2.14
CA GLN A 263 30.95 3.28 -2.02
C GLN A 263 30.06 3.87 -3.13
N PRO A 264 29.07 3.11 -3.63
CA PRO A 264 28.04 3.64 -4.53
C PRO A 264 27.32 4.84 -3.90
N LEU A 265 26.86 5.77 -4.74
CA LEU A 265 26.10 6.95 -4.30
C LEU A 265 24.60 6.69 -4.51
N GLU A 266 23.83 6.62 -3.43
CA GLU A 266 22.35 6.63 -3.49
C GLU A 266 21.87 7.96 -4.10
N ILE A 267 21.07 7.88 -5.17
CA ILE A 267 20.48 9.05 -5.86
C ILE A 267 18.96 9.07 -5.66
N TRP A 268 18.31 7.90 -5.67
CA TRP A 268 16.86 7.75 -5.52
C TRP A 268 16.51 6.49 -4.72
N THR A 269 15.32 6.48 -4.12
CA THR A 269 14.78 5.42 -3.27
C THR A 269 13.25 5.36 -3.35
N SER A 270 12.65 4.16 -3.17
CA SER A 270 11.20 3.96 -3.19
C SER A 270 10.44 4.70 -2.10
N ASP A 271 11.10 5.13 -1.01
CA ASP A 271 10.50 6.03 -0.01
C ASP A 271 9.96 7.33 -0.65
N ALA A 272 10.51 7.75 -1.81
CA ALA A 272 10.07 8.94 -2.54
C ALA A 272 8.68 8.79 -3.22
N ILE A 273 8.18 7.55 -3.33
CA ILE A 273 6.85 7.21 -3.87
C ILE A 273 5.98 6.45 -2.85
N GLY A 274 6.35 6.46 -1.56
CA GLY A 274 5.61 5.73 -0.51
C GLY A 274 5.86 4.22 -0.48
N GLY A 275 6.95 3.74 -1.11
CA GLY A 275 7.36 2.34 -1.10
C GLY A 275 6.76 1.46 -2.19
N THR A 276 5.68 1.87 -2.86
CA THR A 276 4.84 1.01 -3.72
C THR A 276 4.48 1.69 -5.04
N THR A 277 3.91 0.93 -5.99
CA THR A 277 3.20 1.47 -7.17
C THR A 277 1.73 1.04 -7.24
N HIS A 278 1.21 0.47 -6.15
CA HIS A 278 -0.18 -0.04 -6.01
C HIS A 278 -0.65 -0.98 -7.15
N GLY A 279 0.27 -1.64 -7.84
CA GLY A 279 -0.03 -2.69 -8.82
C GLY A 279 0.07 -2.29 -10.30
N GLU A 280 0.51 -1.08 -10.63
CA GLU A 280 0.74 -0.62 -12.02
C GLU A 280 2.21 -0.23 -12.25
N PHE A 281 2.63 -0.04 -13.52
CA PHE A 281 3.96 0.49 -13.84
C PHE A 281 3.91 2.03 -13.84
N LEU A 282 4.88 2.67 -13.19
CA LEU A 282 5.03 4.12 -13.12
C LEU A 282 6.42 4.54 -13.65
N PRO A 283 6.51 5.62 -14.44
CA PRO A 283 7.79 6.15 -14.90
C PRO A 283 8.53 6.86 -13.75
N VAL A 284 9.80 6.50 -13.55
CA VAL A 284 10.69 7.10 -12.55
C VAL A 284 11.85 7.80 -13.24
N VAL A 285 11.96 9.13 -13.04
CA VAL A 285 13.02 9.98 -13.59
C VAL A 285 13.98 10.44 -12.47
N VAL A 286 15.28 10.36 -12.73
CA VAL A 286 16.35 10.61 -11.75
C VAL A 286 17.44 11.49 -12.37
N ASP A 287 17.67 12.68 -11.78
CA ASP A 287 18.74 13.60 -12.20
C ASP A 287 20.13 13.02 -11.91
N LEU A 288 20.94 12.85 -12.96
CA LEU A 288 22.33 12.41 -12.90
C LEU A 288 23.31 13.51 -13.33
N SER A 289 22.87 14.78 -13.49
CA SER A 289 23.70 15.92 -13.90
C SER A 289 24.88 16.22 -12.98
N HIS A 290 24.82 15.75 -11.73
CA HIS A 290 25.87 15.86 -10.72
C HIS A 290 26.91 14.73 -10.78
N VAL A 291 26.72 13.76 -11.68
CA VAL A 291 27.54 12.55 -11.83
C VAL A 291 28.46 12.66 -13.06
N THR A 292 29.71 12.24 -12.91
CA THR A 292 30.65 12.15 -14.04
C THR A 292 30.35 10.93 -14.91
N SER A 293 30.01 11.17 -16.16
CA SER A 293 29.61 10.18 -17.18
C SER A 293 30.63 9.06 -17.48
N ALA A 294 31.88 9.18 -17.07
CA ALA A 294 32.99 8.36 -17.58
C ALA A 294 33.15 7.03 -16.82
N GLY A 295 32.53 5.96 -17.33
CA GLY A 295 32.70 4.60 -16.80
C GLY A 295 31.89 4.31 -15.54
N MET A 296 30.83 5.09 -15.29
CA MET A 296 29.89 4.86 -14.20
C MET A 296 29.03 3.63 -14.45
N ARG A 297 28.37 3.11 -13.40
CA ARG A 297 27.43 1.98 -13.49
C ARG A 297 26.17 2.33 -12.70
N ILE A 298 25.00 2.03 -13.26
CA ILE A 298 23.73 2.11 -12.53
C ILE A 298 23.57 0.82 -11.73
N VAL A 299 23.16 0.95 -10.48
CA VAL A 299 22.90 -0.15 -9.54
C VAL A 299 21.46 -0.03 -9.07
N PHE A 300 20.66 -1.06 -9.32
CA PHE A 300 19.37 -1.26 -8.64
C PHE A 300 19.63 -2.16 -7.43
N GLU A 301 19.50 -1.63 -6.21
CA GLU A 301 19.60 -2.38 -4.95
C GLU A 301 18.20 -2.55 -4.37
N PHE A 302 17.79 -3.78 -4.07
CA PHE A 302 16.63 -4.06 -3.21
C PHE A 302 17.14 -4.57 -1.86
N ASP A 303 16.48 -4.17 -0.78
CA ASP A 303 16.79 -4.60 0.58
C ASP A 303 15.53 -4.52 1.46
N SER A 304 15.01 -5.67 1.91
CA SER A 304 13.86 -5.72 2.82
C SER A 304 14.16 -5.19 4.23
N VAL A 305 15.43 -4.95 4.57
CA VAL A 305 15.94 -4.51 5.88
C VAL A 305 15.77 -5.56 6.99
N ASP A 306 14.63 -6.24 7.12
CA ASP A 306 14.44 -7.41 7.98
C ASP A 306 13.59 -8.53 7.34
N ASP A 307 13.08 -9.46 8.15
CA ASP A 307 12.35 -10.67 7.74
C ASP A 307 10.83 -10.64 8.02
N ILE A 308 10.27 -9.47 8.34
CA ILE A 308 8.87 -9.25 8.68
C ILE A 308 8.09 -8.83 7.43
N ILE A 309 6.84 -9.29 7.28
CA ILE A 309 5.84 -8.81 6.29
C ILE A 309 6.19 -8.96 4.78
N ASN A 310 7.40 -9.39 4.43
CA ASN A 310 7.96 -9.64 3.07
C ASN A 310 7.16 -10.50 2.05
N ASP A 311 5.91 -10.92 2.28
CA ASP A 311 5.17 -11.85 1.39
C ASP A 311 4.45 -11.15 0.21
N PHE A 312 5.07 -10.10 -0.32
CA PHE A 312 4.65 -9.35 -1.51
C PHE A 312 5.49 -9.75 -2.75
N GLU A 313 5.02 -9.40 -3.94
CA GLU A 313 5.62 -9.88 -5.20
C GLU A 313 7.05 -9.34 -5.43
N GLY A 314 7.32 -8.08 -5.03
CA GLY A 314 8.61 -7.41 -5.12
C GLY A 314 8.69 -6.35 -6.21
N ALA A 315 9.91 -6.12 -6.71
CA ALA A 315 10.21 -5.06 -7.67
C ALA A 315 10.35 -5.58 -9.11
N TYR A 316 9.79 -4.88 -10.09
CA TYR A 316 10.15 -5.02 -11.51
C TYR A 316 10.59 -3.67 -12.07
N VAL A 317 11.73 -3.66 -12.72
CA VAL A 317 12.33 -2.49 -13.38
C VAL A 317 12.41 -2.78 -14.88
N ASP A 318 11.92 -1.86 -15.71
CA ASP A 318 11.85 -2.02 -17.17
C ASP A 318 12.25 -0.73 -17.92
N ALA A 319 12.45 -0.82 -19.23
CA ALA A 319 12.72 0.27 -20.16
C ALA A 319 13.83 1.25 -19.72
N VAL A 320 14.86 0.75 -19.02
CA VAL A 320 15.92 1.54 -18.39
C VAL A 320 16.73 2.31 -19.44
N ARG A 321 16.68 3.64 -19.36
CA ARG A 321 17.40 4.57 -20.22
C ARG A 321 18.31 5.47 -19.39
N VAL A 322 19.49 5.76 -19.92
CA VAL A 322 20.29 6.91 -19.48
C VAL A 322 20.49 7.79 -20.69
N THR A 323 20.10 9.05 -20.61
CA THR A 323 20.22 10.02 -21.70
C THR A 323 21.17 11.14 -21.30
N THR A 324 21.73 11.83 -22.30
CA THR A 324 22.14 13.22 -22.13
C THR A 324 20.91 14.10 -22.28
N GLY A 325 20.70 15.08 -21.39
CA GLY A 325 19.58 16.04 -21.42
C GLY A 325 19.68 17.09 -22.55
N CYS A 326 19.98 16.63 -23.77
CA CYS A 326 20.17 17.39 -24.98
C CYS A 326 19.59 16.66 -26.19
N CYS A 327 19.14 17.41 -27.19
CA CYS A 327 18.71 16.86 -28.47
C CYS A 327 19.13 17.77 -29.65
N ALA A 328 18.93 17.27 -30.88
CA ALA A 328 19.08 18.06 -32.12
C ALA A 328 17.88 17.91 -33.08
N SER A 329 16.91 17.08 -32.68
CA SER A 329 15.56 16.98 -33.22
C SER A 329 14.67 16.44 -32.11
N ASP A 330 13.35 16.63 -32.21
CA ASP A 330 12.40 16.19 -31.18
C ASP A 330 12.56 14.70 -30.86
N ALA A 331 12.87 13.86 -31.86
CA ALA A 331 13.10 12.42 -31.71
C ALA A 331 14.37 12.01 -30.92
N HIS A 332 15.18 12.97 -30.45
CA HIS A 332 16.31 12.72 -29.54
C HIS A 332 15.99 13.11 -28.10
N CYS A 333 14.88 13.82 -27.88
CA CYS A 333 14.32 14.12 -26.58
C CYS A 333 13.26 13.03 -26.30
N THR A 334 13.36 12.32 -25.17
CA THR A 334 12.26 11.49 -24.67
C THR A 334 12.45 11.25 -23.18
N ASP A 335 11.46 11.65 -22.38
CA ASP A 335 11.34 11.36 -20.94
C ASP A 335 10.66 10.00 -20.68
N ALA A 336 9.95 9.48 -21.70
CA ALA A 336 9.04 8.34 -21.70
C ALA A 336 7.63 8.62 -21.11
N ASP A 337 7.32 9.85 -20.72
CA ASP A 337 5.96 10.26 -20.35
C ASP A 337 5.13 10.52 -21.62
N ALA A 338 4.22 9.59 -21.93
CA ALA A 338 3.35 9.69 -23.10
C ALA A 338 2.35 10.88 -23.04
N CYS A 339 2.33 11.62 -21.92
CA CYS A 339 1.58 12.86 -21.73
C CYS A 339 2.43 14.13 -21.70
N THR A 340 3.72 14.08 -22.03
CA THR A 340 4.46 15.27 -22.49
C THR A 340 4.58 15.30 -24.01
N ALA A 341 4.84 16.49 -24.54
CA ALA A 341 5.20 16.68 -25.94
C ALA A 341 6.71 16.93 -26.03
N ASP A 342 7.46 15.85 -26.28
CA ASP A 342 8.89 15.85 -26.59
C ASP A 342 9.29 16.91 -27.62
N ARG A 343 10.18 17.84 -27.23
CA ARG A 343 10.66 18.93 -28.10
C ARG A 343 12.13 19.25 -27.91
N CYS A 344 12.80 19.50 -29.02
CA CYS A 344 14.14 20.06 -29.04
C CYS A 344 14.07 21.58 -29.05
N GLY A 345 14.55 22.22 -27.98
CA GLY A 345 14.70 23.67 -27.93
C GLY A 345 15.75 24.19 -28.92
N ASP A 346 15.63 25.47 -29.31
CA ASP A 346 16.64 26.19 -30.12
C ASP A 346 18.03 26.24 -29.46
N ASP A 347 18.13 25.93 -28.17
CA ASP A 347 19.37 25.83 -27.39
C ASP A 347 19.95 24.39 -27.30
N GLY A 348 19.32 23.42 -27.97
CA GLY A 348 19.73 22.02 -28.02
C GLY A 348 19.34 21.20 -26.79
N ARG A 349 18.38 21.65 -25.98
CA ARG A 349 17.87 20.93 -24.80
C ARG A 349 16.53 20.24 -25.06
N CYS A 350 16.29 19.18 -24.30
CA CYS A 350 14.96 18.59 -24.18
C CYS A 350 14.03 19.58 -23.46
N ALA A 351 12.81 19.71 -23.97
CA ALA A 351 11.69 20.34 -23.30
C ALA A 351 10.48 19.41 -23.40
N PHE A 352 9.81 19.21 -22.28
CA PHE A 352 8.71 18.27 -22.11
C PHE A 352 7.45 19.08 -21.77
N ASP A 353 6.72 19.51 -22.80
CA ASP A 353 5.52 20.37 -22.66
C ASP A 353 4.29 19.48 -22.30
N PRO A 354 3.63 19.62 -21.12
CA PRO A 354 2.50 18.75 -20.75
C PRO A 354 1.32 18.86 -21.73
N VAL A 355 0.82 17.71 -22.18
CA VAL A 355 -0.30 17.60 -23.13
C VAL A 355 -1.61 17.77 -22.37
N ALA A 356 -2.26 18.92 -22.57
CA ALA A 356 -3.45 19.31 -21.80
C ALA A 356 -4.63 18.31 -21.96
N GLY A 357 -4.99 17.63 -20.87
CA GLY A 357 -6.05 16.63 -20.82
C GLY A 357 -5.62 15.23 -21.29
N CYS A 358 -4.31 15.00 -21.44
CA CYS A 358 -3.75 13.66 -21.52
C CYS A 358 -3.77 12.97 -20.15
N CYS A 359 -3.76 11.64 -20.17
CA CYS A 359 -3.71 10.76 -19.01
C CYS A 359 -2.81 9.55 -19.26
N LEU A 360 -2.21 9.03 -18.19
CA LEU A 360 -1.55 7.73 -18.17
C LEU A 360 -2.51 6.66 -17.62
N LEU A 361 -3.32 7.03 -16.61
CA LEU A 361 -4.22 6.17 -15.85
C LEU A 361 -5.62 6.77 -15.73
N GLY A 362 -6.61 5.97 -15.31
CA GLY A 362 -7.99 6.43 -15.12
C GLY A 362 -8.13 7.53 -14.05
N MET A 363 -7.32 7.48 -12.99
CA MET A 363 -7.33 8.45 -11.89
C MET A 363 -6.78 9.84 -12.27
N ASP A 364 -6.00 9.96 -13.35
CA ASP A 364 -5.58 11.26 -13.88
C ASP A 364 -6.77 12.07 -14.44
N CYS A 365 -7.90 11.39 -14.63
CA CYS A 365 -9.12 11.92 -15.22
C CYS A 365 -10.25 12.15 -14.21
N GLU A 366 -10.00 12.29 -12.90
CA GLU A 366 -11.09 12.68 -11.97
C GLU A 366 -11.63 14.09 -12.31
N ASP A 367 -12.81 14.19 -12.94
CA ASP A 367 -13.51 15.48 -13.14
C ASP A 367 -14.39 15.90 -11.95
N GLY A 368 -14.72 14.94 -11.08
CA GLY A 368 -15.55 15.12 -9.89
C GLY A 368 -17.05 15.00 -10.12
N ASP A 369 -17.49 14.55 -11.31
CA ASP A 369 -18.88 14.24 -11.65
C ASP A 369 -19.13 12.74 -11.50
N LEU A 370 -19.81 12.36 -10.42
CA LEU A 370 -20.14 10.96 -10.08
C LEU A 370 -21.04 10.27 -11.12
N CYS A 371 -21.61 11.01 -12.07
CA CYS A 371 -22.42 10.50 -13.17
C CYS A 371 -21.68 10.46 -14.51
N THR A 372 -20.38 10.76 -14.55
CA THR A 372 -19.49 10.26 -15.61
C THR A 372 -18.73 9.03 -15.14
N ARG A 373 -17.95 8.42 -16.04
CA ARG A 373 -16.90 7.48 -15.66
C ARG A 373 -15.59 7.99 -16.22
N ASP A 374 -14.64 8.23 -15.34
CA ASP A 374 -13.28 8.64 -15.70
C ASP A 374 -12.60 7.53 -16.51
N VAL A 375 -12.38 7.77 -17.80
CA VAL A 375 -11.77 6.80 -18.72
C VAL A 375 -10.57 7.43 -19.42
N CYS A 376 -9.39 7.00 -18.99
CA CYS A 376 -8.21 6.99 -19.83
C CYS A 376 -8.24 5.75 -20.74
N ALA A 377 -8.24 5.93 -22.06
CA ALA A 377 -8.49 4.83 -23.00
C ALA A 377 -7.25 3.94 -23.26
N VAL A 378 -6.06 4.51 -23.08
CA VAL A 378 -4.70 3.92 -23.12
C VAL A 378 -3.79 4.87 -22.34
N SER A 379 -2.63 4.42 -21.86
CA SER A 379 -1.59 5.36 -21.38
C SER A 379 -1.10 6.25 -22.55
N GLY A 380 -0.91 7.54 -22.29
CA GLY A 380 -0.78 8.57 -23.34
C GLY A 380 -2.11 8.90 -24.03
N GLY A 381 -3.23 8.54 -23.40
CA GLY A 381 -4.58 8.75 -23.91
C GLY A 381 -5.10 10.15 -23.62
N MET A 382 -6.24 10.50 -24.20
CA MET A 382 -7.00 11.68 -23.78
C MET A 382 -8.04 11.26 -22.76
N CYS A 383 -8.21 12.02 -21.68
CA CYS A 383 -9.32 11.82 -20.74
C CYS A 383 -10.67 11.87 -21.46
N SER A 384 -11.55 10.95 -21.10
CA SER A 384 -12.91 10.88 -21.60
C SER A 384 -13.88 10.55 -20.48
N PHE A 385 -15.02 11.25 -20.50
CA PHE A 385 -16.02 11.26 -19.43
C PHE A 385 -17.37 10.75 -19.99
N PRO A 386 -17.48 9.49 -20.46
CA PRO A 386 -18.74 8.94 -20.91
C PRO A 386 -19.75 8.87 -19.76
N ALA A 387 -20.80 9.68 -19.86
CA ALA A 387 -21.92 9.69 -18.91
C ALA A 387 -22.46 8.28 -18.63
N ILE A 388 -22.69 7.99 -17.36
CA ILE A 388 -23.37 6.79 -16.88
C ILE A 388 -24.85 6.95 -17.22
N PHE A 389 -25.37 6.02 -18.03
CA PHE A 389 -26.77 6.05 -18.43
C PHE A 389 -27.67 5.87 -17.20
N ASP A 390 -28.73 6.69 -17.11
CA ASP A 390 -29.70 6.71 -16.00
C ASP A 390 -29.14 7.18 -14.64
N CYS A 391 -27.95 7.82 -14.59
CA CYS A 391 -27.41 8.42 -13.37
C CYS A 391 -27.93 9.85 -13.12
N CYS A 392 -28.00 10.25 -11.85
CA CYS A 392 -28.51 11.56 -11.42
C CYS A 392 -27.70 12.22 -10.28
N HIS A 393 -27.85 13.55 -10.16
CA HIS A 393 -27.43 14.33 -8.99
C HIS A 393 -28.63 14.80 -8.17
N ASP A 394 -29.74 15.16 -8.83
CA ASP A 394 -31.01 15.44 -8.16
C ASP A 394 -32.23 14.88 -8.92
N LYS A 395 -33.41 14.92 -8.28
CA LYS A 395 -34.66 14.36 -8.82
C LYS A 395 -35.02 14.88 -10.22
N ALA A 396 -34.63 16.10 -10.58
CA ALA A 396 -34.96 16.70 -11.87
C ALA A 396 -34.18 16.09 -13.05
N ASP A 397 -33.06 15.41 -12.79
CA ASP A 397 -32.32 14.67 -13.82
C ASP A 397 -33.09 13.42 -14.29
N CYS A 398 -34.01 12.92 -13.45
CA CYS A 398 -34.73 11.67 -13.65
C CYS A 398 -36.12 11.82 -14.33
N ASP A 399 -36.59 13.03 -14.64
CA ASP A 399 -37.92 13.32 -15.24
C ASP A 399 -38.16 12.53 -16.54
N ASP A 400 -38.94 11.43 -16.44
CA ASP A 400 -39.29 10.59 -17.60
C ASP A 400 -40.43 11.17 -18.46
N GLY A 401 -41.08 12.24 -17.96
CA GLY A 401 -42.21 12.93 -18.58
C GLY A 401 -43.58 12.26 -18.42
N ASP A 402 -43.69 11.16 -17.66
CA ASP A 402 -44.96 10.51 -17.34
C ASP A 402 -45.54 11.08 -16.01
N PRO A 403 -46.71 11.74 -16.02
CA PRO A 403 -47.35 12.20 -14.77
C PRO A 403 -47.85 11.06 -13.86
N CYS A 404 -47.55 9.80 -14.20
CA CYS A 404 -47.86 8.60 -13.43
C CYS A 404 -46.67 7.94 -12.73
N THR A 405 -45.50 8.58 -12.71
CA THR A 405 -44.31 8.20 -11.93
C THR A 405 -43.92 9.31 -10.93
N GLU A 406 -43.26 8.95 -9.83
CA GLU A 406 -42.45 9.86 -9.03
C GLU A 406 -40.98 9.58 -9.32
N ASP A 407 -40.30 10.59 -9.84
CA ASP A 407 -38.87 10.52 -10.13
C ASP A 407 -38.07 10.61 -8.83
N LEU A 408 -37.25 9.60 -8.58
CA LEU A 408 -36.36 9.51 -7.43
C LEU A 408 -34.91 9.43 -7.92
N CYS A 409 -34.11 10.42 -7.56
CA CYS A 409 -32.67 10.24 -7.44
C CYS A 409 -32.38 9.75 -6.00
N PRO A 410 -31.88 8.51 -5.78
CA PRO A 410 -31.69 7.97 -4.43
C PRO A 410 -30.52 8.63 -3.68
N GLY A 411 -29.47 8.98 -4.42
CA GLY A 411 -28.24 9.62 -3.95
C GLY A 411 -27.48 10.24 -5.11
N ASP A 412 -26.57 11.17 -4.82
CA ASP A 412 -25.70 11.82 -5.81
C ASP A 412 -24.74 10.77 -6.41
N GLY A 413 -24.81 10.54 -7.72
CA GLY A 413 -24.08 9.46 -8.40
C GLY A 413 -24.80 8.10 -8.41
N GLU A 414 -26.05 8.02 -7.93
CA GLU A 414 -26.87 6.80 -8.06
C GLU A 414 -27.74 6.79 -9.32
N LEU A 415 -28.36 5.65 -9.62
CA LEU A 415 -29.26 5.51 -10.76
C LEU A 415 -30.69 5.96 -10.41
N CYS A 416 -31.35 6.61 -11.37
CA CYS A 416 -32.74 7.02 -11.30
C CYS A 416 -33.68 5.85 -11.00
N ARG A 417 -34.74 6.15 -10.23
CA ARG A 417 -35.84 5.23 -9.93
C ARG A 417 -37.19 5.91 -10.11
N HIS A 418 -37.95 5.44 -11.07
CA HIS A 418 -39.31 5.88 -11.37
C HIS A 418 -40.31 5.04 -10.58
N GLN A 419 -40.91 5.60 -9.52
CA GLN A 419 -41.88 4.88 -8.69
C GLN A 419 -43.33 5.14 -9.19
N PRO A 420 -44.14 4.12 -9.51
CA PRO A 420 -45.51 4.33 -9.98
C PRO A 420 -46.40 5.10 -8.98
N LEU A 421 -47.13 6.11 -9.48
CA LEU A 421 -48.12 6.91 -8.74
C LEU A 421 -49.58 6.62 -9.16
N CYS A 422 -49.79 6.07 -10.36
CA CYS A 422 -51.11 5.78 -10.92
C CYS A 422 -51.47 4.29 -10.85
N CYS A 423 -52.76 4.01 -11.05
CA CYS A 423 -53.30 2.65 -11.13
C CYS A 423 -54.48 2.60 -12.11
N ASP A 424 -54.63 1.47 -12.81
CA ASP A 424 -55.82 1.12 -13.61
C ASP A 424 -56.65 0.01 -12.92
N GLN A 425 -56.03 -0.81 -12.07
CA GLN A 425 -56.61 -1.96 -11.37
C GLN A 425 -56.01 -2.11 -9.96
N ASP A 426 -56.70 -2.86 -9.07
CA ASP A 426 -56.28 -3.03 -7.66
C ASP A 426 -54.85 -3.58 -7.49
N SER A 427 -54.35 -4.37 -8.44
CA SER A 427 -53.00 -4.95 -8.43
C SER A 427 -51.88 -3.99 -8.84
N ASP A 428 -52.20 -2.79 -9.30
CA ASP A 428 -51.19 -1.74 -9.56
C ASP A 428 -50.97 -0.87 -8.29
N CYS A 429 -51.72 -1.16 -7.22
CA CYS A 429 -51.58 -0.57 -5.89
C CYS A 429 -50.89 -1.57 -4.93
N ASP A 430 -49.80 -2.19 -5.39
CA ASP A 430 -48.91 -2.96 -4.55
C ASP A 430 -47.82 -2.01 -4.03
N ASP A 431 -47.77 -1.78 -2.71
CA ASP A 431 -46.79 -0.91 -2.07
C ASP A 431 -45.58 -1.66 -1.49
N ASP A 432 -45.37 -2.92 -1.91
CA ASP A 432 -44.39 -3.90 -1.38
C ASP A 432 -44.54 -4.19 0.14
N ASP A 433 -45.52 -3.58 0.82
CA ASP A 433 -45.86 -3.86 2.21
C ASP A 433 -47.01 -4.87 2.29
N SER A 434 -46.68 -6.11 2.68
CA SER A 434 -47.65 -7.19 2.87
C SER A 434 -48.68 -6.92 3.99
N CYS A 435 -48.46 -5.89 4.82
CA CYS A 435 -49.43 -5.40 5.79
C CYS A 435 -50.54 -4.53 5.19
N THR A 436 -50.49 -4.13 3.92
CA THR A 436 -51.48 -3.26 3.26
C THR A 436 -52.22 -3.94 2.12
N VAL A 437 -53.54 -3.79 2.10
CA VAL A 437 -54.34 -4.10 0.90
C VAL A 437 -54.60 -2.77 0.18
N GLY A 438 -53.87 -2.55 -0.91
CA GLY A 438 -54.14 -1.49 -1.87
C GLY A 438 -55.43 -1.71 -2.66
N LYS A 439 -56.07 -0.61 -3.04
CA LYS A 439 -57.19 -0.58 -3.99
C LYS A 439 -57.09 0.62 -4.91
N CYS A 440 -57.37 0.40 -6.19
CA CYS A 440 -57.41 1.48 -7.17
C CYS A 440 -58.81 2.10 -7.23
N SER A 441 -58.90 3.41 -6.99
CA SER A 441 -60.18 4.13 -6.98
C SER A 441 -60.09 5.44 -7.76
N GLY A 442 -60.07 5.34 -9.10
CA GLY A 442 -60.11 6.50 -9.99
C GLY A 442 -58.73 7.11 -10.23
N ASN A 443 -57.78 6.28 -10.66
CA ASN A 443 -56.39 6.66 -10.92
C ASN A 443 -55.65 7.16 -9.65
N GLN A 444 -55.99 6.59 -8.49
CA GLN A 444 -55.32 6.82 -7.22
C GLN A 444 -55.50 5.58 -6.33
N CYS A 445 -54.41 5.16 -5.69
CA CYS A 445 -54.41 4.06 -4.74
C CYS A 445 -54.90 4.51 -3.36
N SER A 446 -55.70 3.66 -2.71
CA SER A 446 -56.07 3.78 -1.31
C SER A 446 -55.73 2.49 -0.58
N TYR A 447 -54.84 2.59 0.41
CA TYR A 447 -54.34 1.46 1.18
C TYR A 447 -55.15 1.28 2.46
N THR A 448 -55.52 0.03 2.75
CA THR A 448 -56.12 -0.37 4.02
C THR A 448 -55.20 -1.33 4.77
N PHE A 449 -54.80 -0.92 5.98
CA PHE A 449 -53.93 -1.69 6.86
C PHE A 449 -54.63 -2.98 7.34
N ALA A 450 -53.95 -4.11 7.20
CA ALA A 450 -54.50 -5.46 7.30
C ALA A 450 -53.65 -6.44 8.14
N CYS A 451 -52.51 -6.00 8.70
CA CYS A 451 -51.58 -6.91 9.38
C CYS A 451 -52.12 -7.56 10.67
N CYS A 452 -52.01 -8.88 10.69
CA CYS A 452 -52.30 -9.88 11.71
C CYS A 452 -53.47 -9.67 12.70
N ALA A 453 -54.43 -10.59 12.63
CA ALA A 453 -55.45 -10.86 13.65
C ALA A 453 -55.19 -12.19 14.40
N GLY A 454 -54.53 -13.15 13.76
CA GLY A 454 -54.06 -14.43 14.29
C GLY A 454 -52.56 -14.65 14.05
N ALA A 455 -52.02 -15.79 14.49
CA ALA A 455 -50.63 -16.16 14.22
C ALA A 455 -50.45 -16.72 12.80
N GLU A 456 -51.52 -17.32 12.26
CA GLU A 456 -51.65 -17.77 10.88
C GLU A 456 -51.52 -16.65 9.83
N ASP A 457 -51.66 -15.39 10.22
CA ASP A 457 -51.45 -14.22 9.36
C ASP A 457 -49.98 -13.75 9.32
N CYS A 458 -49.07 -14.46 10.01
CA CYS A 458 -47.66 -14.12 10.16
C CYS A 458 -46.69 -15.21 9.66
N ASP A 459 -47.19 -16.23 8.96
CA ASP A 459 -46.37 -17.31 8.36
C ASP A 459 -45.40 -16.71 7.32
N ASP A 460 -44.10 -16.65 7.65
CA ASP A 460 -43.05 -16.14 6.75
C ASP A 460 -42.50 -17.23 5.80
N GLY A 461 -42.99 -18.46 5.94
CA GLY A 461 -42.57 -19.62 5.15
C GLY A 461 -41.25 -20.26 5.59
N ASP A 462 -40.55 -19.74 6.60
CA ASP A 462 -39.36 -20.38 7.16
C ASP A 462 -39.75 -21.42 8.23
N ALA A 463 -39.40 -22.69 7.99
CA ALA A 463 -39.59 -23.74 8.99
C ALA A 463 -38.73 -23.53 10.26
N CYS A 464 -37.82 -22.56 10.24
CA CYS A 464 -36.92 -22.20 11.33
C CYS A 464 -37.35 -20.99 12.15
N THR A 465 -38.51 -20.40 11.89
CA THR A 465 -39.15 -19.37 12.72
C THR A 465 -40.33 -19.96 13.52
N SER A 466 -40.97 -19.11 14.34
CA SER A 466 -42.18 -19.42 15.09
C SER A 466 -42.95 -18.12 15.18
N ASP A 467 -43.99 -18.01 14.36
CA ASP A 467 -44.65 -16.74 14.13
C ASP A 467 -45.71 -16.43 15.16
N SER A 468 -45.77 -15.16 15.54
CA SER A 468 -46.69 -14.69 16.57
C SER A 468 -47.16 -13.27 16.27
N CYS A 469 -48.48 -13.08 16.22
CA CYS A 469 -49.06 -11.74 16.16
C CYS A 469 -49.08 -11.12 17.55
N VAL A 470 -48.23 -10.11 17.77
CA VAL A 470 -48.11 -9.39 19.04
C VAL A 470 -48.61 -7.96 18.86
N GLY A 471 -49.93 -7.79 18.98
CA GLY A 471 -50.57 -6.47 18.96
C GLY A 471 -50.57 -5.80 17.57
N THR A 472 -51.04 -6.53 16.55
CA THR A 472 -51.02 -6.15 15.12
C THR A 472 -49.63 -5.91 14.54
N THR A 473 -48.62 -6.60 15.07
CA THR A 473 -47.27 -6.71 14.51
C THR A 473 -46.86 -8.18 14.52
N CYS A 474 -46.39 -8.70 13.38
CA CYS A 474 -45.84 -10.05 13.30
C CYS A 474 -44.46 -10.10 13.97
N LYS A 475 -44.22 -11.19 14.70
CA LYS A 475 -42.97 -11.46 15.41
C LYS A 475 -42.55 -12.90 15.17
N HIS A 476 -41.47 -13.02 14.42
CA HIS A 476 -40.84 -14.27 13.97
C HIS A 476 -39.70 -14.61 14.94
N ASP A 477 -39.93 -15.56 15.87
CA ASP A 477 -38.89 -16.02 16.80
C ASP A 477 -38.17 -17.26 16.23
N PHE A 478 -36.86 -17.16 15.99
CA PHE A 478 -36.08 -18.31 15.49
C PHE A 478 -36.18 -19.53 16.43
N THR A 479 -36.47 -20.70 15.85
CA THR A 479 -36.64 -21.97 16.57
C THR A 479 -35.48 -22.93 16.34
N PHE A 480 -35.17 -23.71 17.37
CA PHE A 480 -34.14 -24.75 17.35
C PHE A 480 -34.77 -26.11 17.07
N VAL A 481 -35.53 -26.21 15.97
CA VAL A 481 -36.08 -27.49 15.47
C VAL A 481 -35.04 -28.22 14.60
N PRO A 482 -35.07 -29.57 14.53
CA PRO A 482 -34.06 -30.33 13.79
C PRO A 482 -34.00 -29.96 12.31
N GLY A 483 -32.82 -29.55 11.84
CA GLY A 483 -32.58 -29.05 10.48
C GLY A 483 -32.37 -27.54 10.40
N CYS A 484 -32.74 -26.80 11.44
CA CYS A 484 -32.59 -25.34 11.49
C CYS A 484 -31.28 -24.91 12.16
N CYS A 485 -30.62 -23.92 11.55
CA CYS A 485 -29.38 -23.36 12.07
C CYS A 485 -29.33 -21.84 11.89
N ARG A 486 -28.77 -21.17 12.90
CA ARG A 486 -28.54 -19.74 12.95
C ARG A 486 -27.03 -19.49 12.89
N PRO A 487 -26.49 -18.85 11.83
CA PRO A 487 -25.06 -18.55 11.71
C PRO A 487 -24.56 -17.65 12.85
N ASP A 488 -25.25 -16.55 13.13
CA ASP A 488 -24.87 -15.57 14.16
C ASP A 488 -25.57 -15.84 15.51
N VAL A 489 -25.02 -16.78 16.29
CA VAL A 489 -25.57 -17.17 17.61
C VAL A 489 -25.43 -16.04 18.63
N LEU A 490 -24.28 -15.33 18.60
CA LEU A 490 -24.03 -14.11 19.37
C LEU A 490 -23.05 -13.23 18.60
N THR A 491 -23.29 -11.92 18.53
CA THR A 491 -22.30 -10.91 18.12
C THR A 491 -22.44 -9.71 19.05
N GLN A 492 -21.35 -9.22 19.64
CA GLN A 492 -21.32 -8.08 20.56
C GLN A 492 -20.07 -7.21 20.36
N ARG A 493 -20.30 -5.93 20.03
CA ARG A 493 -19.30 -4.85 20.01
C ARG A 493 -19.43 -3.87 21.18
N PHE A 494 -20.30 -4.20 22.15
CA PHE A 494 -20.60 -3.42 23.36
C PHE A 494 -21.02 -1.93 23.22
N ASP A 495 -21.07 -1.33 22.02
CA ASP A 495 -21.52 0.05 21.77
C ASP A 495 -22.90 0.40 22.34
N SER A 496 -23.80 -0.60 22.44
CA SER A 496 -25.13 -0.45 23.04
C SER A 496 -25.15 -0.68 24.56
N GLY A 497 -23.99 -0.75 25.21
CA GLY A 497 -23.84 -1.05 26.64
C GLY A 497 -23.85 -2.55 26.95
N VAL A 498 -24.18 -2.88 28.21
CA VAL A 498 -24.27 -4.27 28.68
C VAL A 498 -25.48 -4.94 28.00
N PRO A 499 -25.32 -6.07 27.28
CA PRO A 499 -26.42 -6.67 26.52
C PRO A 499 -27.51 -7.27 27.43
N SER A 500 -28.73 -7.32 26.92
CA SER A 500 -29.88 -7.82 27.70
C SER A 500 -29.67 -9.25 28.21
N GLY A 501 -30.09 -9.51 29.46
CA GLY A 501 -29.96 -10.81 30.12
C GLY A 501 -28.56 -11.17 30.61
N TRP A 502 -27.53 -10.34 30.37
CA TRP A 502 -26.21 -10.52 30.99
C TRP A 502 -26.23 -10.17 32.48
N SER A 503 -25.38 -10.85 33.25
CA SER A 503 -25.22 -10.66 34.69
C SER A 503 -23.76 -10.35 35.02
N LEU A 504 -23.51 -9.16 35.55
CA LEU A 504 -22.18 -8.68 35.94
C LEU A 504 -22.09 -8.57 37.46
N THR A 505 -20.95 -8.96 38.02
CA THR A 505 -20.66 -8.81 39.46
C THR A 505 -20.51 -7.33 39.82
N SER A 506 -21.21 -6.88 40.87
CA SER A 506 -21.16 -5.50 41.36
C SER A 506 -19.72 -5.05 41.66
N PRO A 507 -19.22 -3.94 41.07
CA PRO A 507 -17.87 -3.45 41.30
C PRO A 507 -17.54 -3.16 42.77
N MET A 508 -16.34 -3.57 43.21
CA MET A 508 -15.78 -3.25 44.52
C MET A 508 -14.76 -2.12 44.40
N ALA A 509 -14.87 -1.09 45.25
CA ALA A 509 -14.08 0.15 45.16
C ALA A 509 -14.07 0.77 43.74
N ASN A 510 -15.21 0.72 43.04
CA ASN A 510 -15.38 1.10 41.63
C ASN A 510 -14.57 0.29 40.60
N VAL A 511 -13.82 -0.76 40.99
CA VAL A 511 -13.17 -1.72 40.09
C VAL A 511 -14.07 -2.94 39.85
N GLY A 512 -14.14 -3.41 38.60
CA GLY A 512 -14.92 -4.59 38.21
C GLY A 512 -15.52 -4.48 36.80
N TRP A 513 -16.12 -5.58 36.31
CA TRP A 513 -16.74 -5.67 34.98
C TRP A 513 -17.80 -4.59 34.73
N ARG A 514 -17.76 -3.98 33.55
CA ARG A 514 -18.78 -3.08 32.96
C ARG A 514 -18.53 -2.92 31.46
N VAL A 515 -19.36 -2.14 30.78
CA VAL A 515 -18.97 -1.53 29.49
C VAL A 515 -18.47 -0.11 29.71
N VAL A 516 -17.38 0.27 29.04
CA VAL A 516 -16.84 1.66 28.99
C VAL A 516 -16.56 2.07 27.55
N ALA A 517 -16.51 3.37 27.29
CA ALA A 517 -15.92 3.87 26.04
C ALA A 517 -14.39 3.68 26.08
N ALA A 518 -13.80 3.26 24.97
CA ALA A 518 -12.36 3.10 24.80
C ALA A 518 -11.92 3.65 23.43
N ALA A 519 -10.87 4.47 23.39
CA ALA A 519 -10.41 5.13 22.18
C ALA A 519 -9.58 4.21 21.27
N ASP A 520 -9.07 3.09 21.81
CA ASP A 520 -8.36 2.03 21.11
C ASP A 520 -9.24 0.78 20.90
N ALA A 521 -10.57 0.92 20.96
CA ALA A 521 -11.50 -0.18 20.71
C ALA A 521 -11.29 -0.78 19.30
N PRO A 522 -11.17 -2.11 19.15
CA PRO A 522 -11.02 -2.77 17.85
C PRO A 522 -12.16 -2.49 16.87
N SER A 523 -13.37 -2.26 17.39
CA SER A 523 -14.52 -1.80 16.63
C SER A 523 -15.37 -0.83 17.46
N GLY A 524 -16.13 0.03 16.77
CA GLY A 524 -17.07 0.95 17.42
C GLY A 524 -16.39 1.97 18.33
N THR A 525 -16.85 2.02 19.58
CA THR A 525 -16.48 3.05 20.57
C THR A 525 -16.33 2.53 22.00
N SER A 526 -16.81 1.32 22.28
CA SER A 526 -17.01 0.82 23.64
C SER A 526 -16.64 -0.65 23.79
N VAL A 527 -16.14 -1.04 24.96
CA VAL A 527 -15.62 -2.40 25.23
C VAL A 527 -16.10 -2.93 26.57
N LEU A 528 -16.17 -4.25 26.72
CA LEU A 528 -16.37 -4.92 28.01
C LEU A 528 -15.05 -4.87 28.79
N TYR A 529 -15.05 -4.19 29.94
CA TYR A 529 -13.85 -3.81 30.69
C TYR A 529 -13.91 -4.27 32.15
N TYR A 530 -12.82 -4.87 32.64
CA TYR A 530 -12.55 -5.05 34.07
C TYR A 530 -11.51 -4.03 34.56
N GLY A 531 -11.97 -3.03 35.30
CA GLY A 531 -11.12 -2.05 35.97
C GLY A 531 -11.91 -0.85 36.49
N HIS A 532 -11.23 0.28 36.73
CA HIS A 532 -11.80 1.52 37.22
C HIS A 532 -12.12 2.49 36.06
N PRO A 533 -13.39 2.91 35.88
CA PRO A 533 -13.90 3.51 34.63
C PRO A 533 -13.35 4.88 34.25
N THR A 534 -12.61 5.53 35.15
CA THR A 534 -12.03 6.87 34.94
C THR A 534 -10.56 6.97 35.40
N LEU A 535 -9.95 5.84 35.77
CA LEU A 535 -8.56 5.78 36.24
C LEU A 535 -7.73 4.76 35.46
N HIS A 536 -8.37 3.91 34.65
CA HIS A 536 -7.72 3.02 33.69
C HIS A 536 -6.68 2.11 34.37
N TYR A 537 -7.08 1.55 35.51
CA TYR A 537 -6.39 0.47 36.22
C TYR A 537 -7.38 -0.36 37.05
N TYR A 538 -6.94 -1.50 37.59
CA TYR A 538 -7.77 -2.40 38.42
C TYR A 538 -7.31 -2.51 39.89
N ASP A 539 -6.41 -1.66 40.37
CA ASP A 539 -6.12 -1.53 41.80
C ASP A 539 -7.34 -1.01 42.59
N SER A 540 -7.73 -1.78 43.60
CA SER A 540 -8.79 -1.46 44.58
C SER A 540 -8.28 -1.42 46.02
N GLY A 541 -6.96 -1.38 46.24
CA GLY A 541 -6.33 -1.38 47.57
C GLY A 541 -6.33 -2.75 48.27
N GLY A 542 -6.47 -3.83 47.51
CA GLY A 542 -6.60 -5.20 48.01
C GLY A 542 -7.14 -6.16 46.95
N THR A 543 -7.36 -7.43 47.34
CA THR A 543 -7.90 -8.49 46.48
C THR A 543 -9.26 -8.14 45.91
N ASN A 544 -9.46 -8.39 44.61
CA ASN A 544 -10.71 -8.13 43.93
C ASN A 544 -10.97 -9.19 42.86
N HIS A 545 -12.23 -9.60 42.73
CA HIS A 545 -12.65 -10.56 41.73
C HIS A 545 -14.07 -10.25 41.26
N GLY A 546 -14.38 -10.64 40.03
CA GLY A 546 -15.72 -10.55 39.51
C GLY A 546 -15.91 -11.32 38.21
N THR A 547 -17.16 -11.57 37.88
CA THR A 547 -17.56 -12.22 36.63
C THR A 547 -18.51 -11.35 35.80
N ALA A 548 -18.43 -11.50 34.48
CA ALA A 548 -19.46 -11.13 33.53
C ALA A 548 -19.99 -12.42 32.89
N THR A 549 -21.28 -12.68 33.00
CA THR A 549 -21.92 -13.91 32.49
C THR A 549 -22.99 -13.56 31.47
N THR A 550 -23.01 -14.24 30.33
CA THR A 550 -24.02 -14.01 29.29
C THR A 550 -25.43 -14.44 29.72
N ALA A 551 -26.43 -14.00 28.98
CA ALA A 551 -27.70 -14.72 28.89
C ALA A 551 -27.47 -16.17 28.39
N THR A 552 -28.43 -17.08 28.60
CA THR A 552 -28.35 -18.44 28.07
C THR A 552 -28.44 -18.42 26.55
N LEU A 553 -27.49 -19.07 25.90
CA LEU A 553 -27.37 -19.23 24.45
C LEU A 553 -27.63 -20.70 24.12
N ARG A 554 -28.60 -21.00 23.25
CA ARG A 554 -28.73 -22.33 22.65
C ARG A 554 -27.81 -22.40 21.44
N LEU A 555 -26.86 -23.32 21.44
CA LEU A 555 -26.04 -23.56 20.25
C LEU A 555 -26.86 -24.38 19.23
N PRO A 556 -26.72 -24.15 17.91
CA PRO A 556 -27.40 -24.98 16.91
C PRO A 556 -26.93 -26.44 16.96
N ASP A 557 -27.81 -27.37 16.60
CA ASP A 557 -27.58 -28.82 16.75
C ASP A 557 -26.63 -29.36 15.68
N GLY A 558 -25.63 -30.17 16.07
CA GLY A 558 -24.84 -31.01 15.15
C GLY A 558 -23.93 -30.30 14.14
N VAL A 559 -23.64 -29.01 14.32
CA VAL A 559 -22.85 -28.18 13.39
C VAL A 559 -21.54 -27.67 14.00
N GLU A 560 -20.60 -27.21 13.17
CA GLU A 560 -19.41 -26.52 13.67
C GLU A 560 -19.81 -25.20 14.33
N VAL A 561 -19.26 -24.92 15.52
CA VAL A 561 -19.49 -23.68 16.27
C VAL A 561 -18.17 -23.14 16.79
N ARG A 562 -17.91 -21.84 16.59
CA ARG A 562 -16.65 -21.20 16.93
C ARG A 562 -16.89 -19.88 17.66
N LEU A 563 -16.22 -19.72 18.80
CA LEU A 563 -16.18 -18.49 19.58
C LEU A 563 -14.93 -17.69 19.19
N THR A 564 -15.07 -16.42 18.84
CA THR A 564 -13.97 -15.49 18.59
C THR A 564 -14.17 -14.21 19.37
N MET A 565 -13.09 -13.61 19.87
CA MET A 565 -13.13 -12.27 20.50
C MET A 565 -11.82 -11.53 20.29
N ARG A 566 -11.88 -10.20 20.30
CA ARG A 566 -10.70 -9.34 20.50
C ARG A 566 -10.50 -9.13 22.00
N ILE A 567 -9.29 -9.30 22.50
CA ILE A 567 -8.95 -9.15 23.92
C ILE A 567 -7.59 -8.46 24.10
N LYS A 568 -7.51 -7.56 25.08
CA LYS A 568 -6.28 -6.91 25.55
C LYS A 568 -6.15 -7.18 27.05
N LEU A 569 -4.96 -7.62 27.47
CA LEU A 569 -4.71 -8.14 28.83
C LEU A 569 -3.45 -7.50 29.43
N ASP A 570 -3.64 -6.32 30.02
CA ASP A 570 -2.57 -5.50 30.61
C ASP A 570 -2.59 -5.65 32.14
N VAL A 571 -1.97 -6.74 32.62
CA VAL A 571 -1.99 -7.19 34.03
C VAL A 571 -0.63 -7.77 34.45
N GLU A 572 -0.40 -8.13 35.73
CA GLU A 572 0.91 -8.66 36.17
C GLU A 572 1.35 -9.87 35.33
N ALA A 573 2.63 -9.96 34.95
CA ALA A 573 3.18 -11.07 34.16
C ALA A 573 3.22 -12.44 34.90
N SER A 574 2.77 -12.50 36.16
CA SER A 574 2.74 -13.73 36.94
C SER A 574 1.56 -14.63 36.52
N PRO A 575 1.77 -15.92 36.23
CA PRO A 575 0.71 -16.84 35.80
C PRO A 575 -0.23 -17.28 36.94
N PHE A 576 0.07 -16.90 38.19
CA PHE A 576 -0.71 -17.26 39.40
C PHE A 576 -1.34 -16.04 40.10
N LYS A 577 -1.41 -14.91 39.39
CA LYS A 577 -1.95 -13.61 39.80
C LYS A 577 -2.74 -13.04 38.63
N ASP A 578 -3.65 -12.10 38.90
CA ASP A 578 -4.47 -11.46 37.86
C ASP A 578 -5.03 -12.46 36.84
N VAL A 579 -5.72 -13.46 37.37
CA VAL A 579 -6.11 -14.67 36.66
C VAL A 579 -7.38 -14.40 35.88
N PHE A 580 -7.22 -14.16 34.58
CA PHE A 580 -8.32 -14.18 33.62
C PHE A 580 -8.75 -15.63 33.32
N THR A 581 -10.07 -15.86 33.26
CA THR A 581 -10.67 -17.09 32.73
C THR A 581 -11.87 -16.77 31.83
N LEU A 582 -12.13 -17.67 30.89
CA LEU A 582 -13.38 -17.76 30.15
C LEU A 582 -13.88 -19.20 30.23
N ASP A 583 -15.07 -19.39 30.81
CA ASP A 583 -15.71 -20.70 30.93
C ASP A 583 -17.02 -20.75 30.12
N ALA A 584 -17.36 -21.91 29.56
CA ALA A 584 -18.74 -22.25 29.24
C ALA A 584 -19.39 -22.94 30.44
N LEU A 585 -20.53 -22.42 30.87
CA LEU A 585 -21.41 -23.05 31.86
C LEU A 585 -22.47 -23.84 31.11
N VAL A 586 -22.50 -25.16 31.29
CA VAL A 586 -23.41 -26.10 30.58
C VAL A 586 -24.11 -26.92 31.66
N GLY A 587 -25.38 -26.63 31.92
CA GLY A 587 -26.10 -27.13 33.09
C GLY A 587 -25.36 -26.86 34.41
N ASP A 588 -24.98 -27.93 35.11
CA ASP A 588 -24.15 -27.88 36.33
C ASP A 588 -22.63 -27.94 36.04
N ALA A 589 -22.22 -28.20 34.80
CA ALA A 589 -20.81 -28.29 34.40
C ALA A 589 -20.17 -26.92 34.12
N VAL A 590 -18.87 -26.81 34.42
CA VAL A 590 -18.01 -25.68 34.07
C VAL A 590 -16.91 -26.20 33.16
N VAL A 591 -16.86 -25.68 31.94
CA VAL A 591 -15.92 -26.08 30.88
C VAL A 591 -14.96 -24.91 30.62
N PRO A 592 -13.69 -24.97 31.04
CA PRO A 592 -12.71 -23.94 30.74
C PRO A 592 -12.46 -23.84 29.23
N LEU A 593 -12.51 -22.62 28.69
CA LEU A 593 -12.31 -22.33 27.26
C LEU A 593 -11.00 -21.58 27.00
N VAL A 594 -10.71 -20.59 27.84
CA VAL A 594 -9.52 -19.73 27.75
C VAL A 594 -9.04 -19.43 29.17
N THR A 595 -7.73 -19.48 29.39
CA THR A 595 -7.07 -19.03 30.62
C THR A 595 -6.11 -17.89 30.31
N LYS A 596 -5.60 -17.22 31.34
CA LYS A 596 -4.51 -16.25 31.21
C LYS A 596 -3.32 -16.76 30.36
N ALA A 597 -3.00 -18.05 30.41
CA ALA A 597 -1.86 -18.60 29.68
C ALA A 597 -2.08 -18.67 28.16
N ASP A 598 -3.33 -18.60 27.71
CA ASP A 598 -3.73 -18.67 26.30
C ASP A 598 -3.87 -17.27 25.66
N VAL A 599 -3.63 -16.20 26.43
CA VAL A 599 -3.77 -14.80 26.00
C VAL A 599 -2.44 -14.06 26.19
N PRO A 600 -1.72 -13.71 25.11
CA PRO A 600 -0.52 -12.88 25.20
C PRO A 600 -0.81 -11.53 25.89
N GLN A 601 0.05 -11.15 26.83
CA GLN A 601 -0.05 -9.88 27.57
C GLN A 601 0.57 -8.74 26.75
N SER A 602 -0.12 -8.38 25.68
CA SER A 602 0.24 -7.35 24.70
C SER A 602 -1.01 -6.54 24.29
N GLY A 603 -0.88 -5.69 23.27
CA GLY A 603 -2.04 -5.02 22.65
C GLY A 603 -3.04 -6.00 22.04
N TRP A 604 -4.19 -5.49 21.57
CA TRP A 604 -5.36 -6.28 21.15
C TRP A 604 -5.06 -7.55 20.30
N GLN A 605 -5.23 -8.71 20.93
CA GLN A 605 -5.11 -10.04 20.34
C GLN A 605 -6.48 -10.55 19.88
N THR A 606 -6.50 -11.52 18.94
CA THR A 606 -7.71 -12.27 18.59
C THR A 606 -7.61 -13.67 19.18
N VAL A 607 -8.57 -14.04 20.03
CA VAL A 607 -8.70 -15.40 20.57
C VAL A 607 -9.81 -16.14 19.83
N SER A 608 -9.59 -17.42 19.51
CA SER A 608 -10.52 -18.29 18.78
C SER A 608 -10.61 -19.66 19.45
N VAL A 609 -11.80 -20.11 19.81
CA VAL A 609 -12.08 -21.40 20.46
C VAL A 609 -13.13 -22.18 19.68
N ASP A 610 -12.84 -23.45 19.41
CA ASP A 610 -13.80 -24.42 18.87
C ASP A 610 -14.77 -24.86 19.98
N LEU A 611 -16.07 -24.67 19.76
CA LEU A 611 -17.17 -25.08 20.65
C LEU A 611 -18.10 -26.11 19.98
N SER A 612 -17.69 -26.73 18.87
CA SER A 612 -18.51 -27.71 18.13
C SER A 612 -18.91 -28.91 19.00
N TYR A 613 -18.10 -29.26 20.00
CA TYR A 613 -18.43 -30.31 20.99
C TYR A 613 -19.53 -29.92 21.99
N LEU A 614 -20.01 -28.67 21.96
CA LEU A 614 -21.19 -28.19 22.69
C LEU A 614 -22.38 -27.92 21.75
N ALA A 615 -22.28 -28.28 20.45
CA ALA A 615 -23.38 -28.09 19.50
C ALA A 615 -24.69 -28.70 20.05
N GLY A 616 -25.77 -27.94 19.98
CA GLY A 616 -27.07 -28.28 20.56
C GLY A 616 -27.23 -28.05 22.06
N GLN A 617 -26.18 -27.75 22.82
CA GLN A 617 -26.30 -27.49 24.26
C GLN A 617 -26.75 -26.06 24.59
N ASN A 618 -27.29 -25.89 25.80
CA ASN A 618 -27.60 -24.57 26.38
C ASN A 618 -26.40 -24.08 27.21
N VAL A 619 -25.70 -23.07 26.70
CA VAL A 619 -24.46 -22.56 27.30
C VAL A 619 -24.64 -21.14 27.86
N ARG A 620 -23.83 -20.77 28.85
CA ARG A 620 -23.56 -19.37 29.19
C ARG A 620 -22.06 -19.16 29.23
N LEU A 621 -21.56 -18.12 28.57
CA LEU A 621 -20.15 -17.77 28.65
C LEU A 621 -19.92 -16.93 29.91
N ARG A 622 -18.90 -17.27 30.69
CA ARG A 622 -18.51 -16.58 31.92
C ARG A 622 -17.08 -16.09 31.81
N PHE A 623 -16.93 -14.79 31.66
CA PHE A 623 -15.65 -14.09 31.80
C PHE A 623 -15.39 -13.91 33.30
N GLY A 624 -14.25 -14.37 33.78
CA GLY A 624 -13.80 -14.27 35.16
C GLY A 624 -12.48 -13.51 35.24
N PHE A 625 -12.32 -12.73 36.31
CA PHE A 625 -11.03 -12.16 36.69
C PHE A 625 -10.90 -12.12 38.22
N ASP A 626 -9.75 -12.49 38.74
CA ASP A 626 -9.38 -12.46 40.16
C ASP A 626 -7.92 -11.98 40.29
N THR A 627 -7.68 -10.90 41.02
CA THR A 627 -6.32 -10.36 41.22
C THR A 627 -5.43 -11.27 42.06
N VAL A 628 -6.02 -12.15 42.89
CA VAL A 628 -5.38 -13.08 43.83
C VAL A 628 -4.57 -12.41 44.96
N ASP A 629 -3.94 -11.25 44.74
CA ASP A 629 -3.59 -10.30 45.81
C ASP A 629 -3.88 -8.82 45.44
N GLY A 630 -3.09 -7.87 45.94
CA GLY A 630 -3.29 -6.42 45.80
C GLY A 630 -2.00 -5.68 45.45
N LEU A 631 -1.06 -6.36 44.78
CA LEU A 631 0.21 -5.83 44.29
C LEU A 631 0.17 -5.78 42.76
N ALA A 632 0.95 -4.91 42.14
CA ALA A 632 1.08 -4.76 40.68
C ALA A 632 -0.19 -4.34 39.89
N ASN A 633 -1.38 -4.29 40.49
CA ASN A 633 -2.69 -3.95 39.89
C ASN A 633 -2.85 -2.55 39.22
N ALA A 634 -1.76 -1.82 38.99
CA ALA A 634 -1.75 -0.44 38.49
C ALA A 634 -1.72 -0.32 36.95
N THR A 635 -1.79 -1.44 36.22
CA THR A 635 -1.94 -1.52 34.76
C THR A 635 -3.42 -1.61 34.37
N GLU A 636 -3.75 -1.53 33.08
CA GLU A 636 -5.11 -1.19 32.62
C GLU A 636 -6.18 -2.23 33.00
N GLY A 637 -5.88 -3.52 32.90
CA GLY A 637 -6.79 -4.63 33.23
C GLY A 637 -7.14 -5.53 32.05
N VAL A 638 -8.41 -5.92 31.96
CA VAL A 638 -8.94 -6.79 30.90
C VAL A 638 -9.94 -6.01 30.05
N LEU A 639 -9.71 -5.91 28.74
CA LEU A 639 -10.62 -5.30 27.78
C LEU A 639 -11.01 -6.35 26.72
N ILE A 640 -12.31 -6.45 26.40
CA ILE A 640 -12.86 -7.42 25.44
C ILE A 640 -13.81 -6.69 24.48
N ASP A 641 -13.66 -6.95 23.19
CA ASP A 641 -14.49 -6.45 22.10
C ASP A 641 -14.71 -7.54 21.02
N ASP A 642 -15.60 -7.26 20.07
CA ASP A 642 -15.86 -8.05 18.87
C ASP A 642 -16.10 -9.54 19.18
N LEU A 643 -16.87 -9.78 20.25
CA LEU A 643 -17.22 -11.10 20.77
C LEU A 643 -18.29 -11.72 19.87
N ARG A 644 -17.89 -12.72 19.08
CA ARG A 644 -18.75 -13.41 18.12
C ARG A 644 -18.76 -14.92 18.38
N LEU A 645 -19.94 -15.52 18.34
CA LEU A 645 -20.17 -16.95 18.43
C LEU A 645 -20.91 -17.36 17.16
N LEU A 646 -20.16 -17.94 16.23
CA LEU A 646 -20.60 -18.19 14.87
C LEU A 646 -20.72 -19.69 14.61
N SER A 647 -21.64 -20.07 13.73
CA SER A 647 -21.74 -21.43 13.20
C SER A 647 -21.59 -21.44 11.68
N SER A 648 -20.96 -22.49 11.15
CA SER A 648 -20.91 -22.76 9.71
C SER A 648 -22.24 -23.27 9.15
N CYS A 649 -23.19 -23.64 10.03
CA CYS A 649 -24.40 -24.38 9.70
C CYS A 649 -24.16 -25.67 8.89
N GLN A 650 -22.97 -26.28 9.05
CA GLN A 650 -22.60 -27.59 8.52
C GLN A 650 -21.92 -28.43 9.63
N PRO A 651 -22.10 -29.76 9.66
CA PRO A 651 -21.35 -30.63 10.57
C PRO A 651 -19.83 -30.49 10.37
N ARG A 652 -19.06 -30.45 11.46
CA ARG A 652 -17.59 -30.48 11.41
C ARG A 652 -17.13 -31.76 10.69
N PRO A 653 -16.34 -31.69 9.59
CA PRO A 653 -15.92 -32.88 8.85
C PRO A 653 -15.06 -33.85 9.66
N CYS A 654 -15.28 -35.16 9.49
CA CYS A 654 -14.62 -36.21 10.25
C CYS A 654 -14.29 -37.45 9.39
N GLN A 655 -13.39 -38.30 9.90
CA GLN A 655 -13.13 -39.64 9.33
C GLN A 655 -13.21 -40.77 10.37
N THR A 656 -13.08 -40.45 11.66
CA THR A 656 -13.15 -41.38 12.79
C THR A 656 -13.70 -40.65 14.02
N ASP A 657 -14.16 -41.36 15.04
CA ASP A 657 -14.62 -40.74 16.31
C ASP A 657 -13.52 -39.89 16.98
N ALA A 658 -12.24 -40.25 16.78
CA ALA A 658 -11.10 -39.48 17.25
C ALA A 658 -10.93 -38.11 16.55
N SER A 659 -11.60 -37.89 15.41
CA SER A 659 -11.72 -36.59 14.75
C SER A 659 -12.74 -35.67 15.44
N CYS A 660 -13.55 -36.20 16.36
CA CYS A 660 -14.64 -35.52 17.05
C CYS A 660 -14.39 -35.47 18.58
N PRO A 661 -13.27 -34.88 19.04
CA PRO A 661 -12.96 -34.85 20.47
C PRO A 661 -13.99 -34.05 21.25
N SER A 662 -14.29 -34.52 22.46
CA SER A 662 -15.00 -33.78 23.51
C SER A 662 -14.11 -33.74 24.75
N PRO A 663 -13.80 -32.55 25.32
CA PRO A 663 -13.13 -32.42 26.61
C PRO A 663 -14.11 -32.60 27.80
N VAL A 664 -15.42 -32.73 27.54
CA VAL A 664 -16.49 -32.70 28.54
C VAL A 664 -17.00 -34.11 28.82
N GLN A 665 -16.90 -34.58 30.06
CA GLN A 665 -17.18 -35.99 30.39
C GLN A 665 -18.65 -36.43 30.22
N CYS A 666 -19.60 -35.49 30.16
CA CYS A 666 -21.02 -35.77 29.90
C CYS A 666 -21.39 -35.77 28.40
N ILE A 667 -20.49 -35.36 27.49
CA ILE A 667 -20.74 -35.31 26.04
C ILE A 667 -19.76 -36.22 25.31
N SER A 668 -20.28 -37.11 24.49
CA SER A 668 -19.52 -38.02 23.62
C SER A 668 -19.57 -37.56 22.17
N GLY A 669 -18.42 -37.51 21.49
CA GLY A 669 -18.32 -37.23 20.06
C GLY A 669 -18.13 -38.50 19.25
N ALA A 670 -18.80 -38.59 18.10
CA ALA A 670 -18.72 -39.70 17.17
C ALA A 670 -18.78 -39.21 15.72
N CYS A 671 -18.14 -39.93 14.79
CA CYS A 671 -18.15 -39.58 13.37
C CYS A 671 -19.30 -40.28 12.65
N GLN A 672 -20.32 -39.52 12.24
CA GLN A 672 -21.54 -40.03 11.61
C GLN A 672 -21.71 -39.43 10.22
N GLU A 673 -21.81 -40.28 9.20
CA GLU A 673 -21.98 -39.91 7.78
C GLU A 673 -20.93 -38.92 7.21
N GLY A 674 -19.81 -38.72 7.90
CA GLY A 674 -18.73 -37.78 7.54
C GLY A 674 -18.73 -36.47 8.34
N GLY A 675 -19.71 -36.24 9.22
CA GLY A 675 -19.78 -35.13 10.16
C GLY A 675 -19.64 -35.58 11.62
N CYS A 676 -19.09 -34.72 12.49
CA CYS A 676 -19.09 -34.97 13.93
C CYS A 676 -20.49 -34.75 14.52
N ALA A 677 -21.06 -35.83 15.05
CA ALA A 677 -22.20 -35.76 15.95
C ALA A 677 -21.70 -35.78 17.40
N TYR A 678 -22.33 -34.97 18.25
CA TYR A 678 -22.06 -34.92 19.68
C TYR A 678 -23.36 -35.24 20.44
N ASP A 679 -23.30 -36.17 21.39
CA ASP A 679 -24.47 -36.72 22.10
C ASP A 679 -24.19 -36.84 23.61
N GLY A 680 -25.22 -36.56 24.42
CA GLY A 680 -25.17 -36.38 25.87
C GLY A 680 -25.48 -34.93 26.31
N ASP A 681 -26.15 -34.80 27.45
CA ASP A 681 -26.50 -33.52 28.09
C ASP A 681 -25.70 -33.29 29.39
N CYS A 682 -25.45 -32.01 29.71
CA CYS A 682 -24.79 -31.54 30.94
C CYS A 682 -25.65 -30.51 31.69
#